data_AF-A0A922XK39-F1
#
_entry.id   AF-A0A922XK39-F1
#
_cell.length_a   1.000
_cell.length_b   1.000
_cell.length_c   1.000
_cell.angle_alpha   90.00
_cell.angle_beta   90.00
_cell.angle_gamma   90.00
#
_symmetry.space_group_name_H-M   'P 1'
#
loop_
_entity.id
_entity.type
_entity.pdbx_description
1 polymer ?
#
loop_
_entity_poly.entity_id
_entity_poly.type
_entity_poly.pdbx_seq_one_letter_code
_entity_poly.pdbx_strand_id
1 'polypeptide(L)'
;MHTTTHDRPATAPRNARRTARAALRALALVALSTLAPVAALGQSDPLRPPPNRPGRDPLSADAIVGATVHVSPTRVIDNGTVVIRDGRIAAVLQGQAPPPGVRVHQGKGLHVYPGFIDPFVEVDAPRPADGSPGVHWNPRVTPQRSVLDGPGLDQAAMRALRAQGFTVAALAPRGGIFRGSGAVVALNDTPPELALPRPDVIKPDAFQVLSLELGGGFGGGGGGGGGAGGGGGPTDRWAGYPGSKMGAIALVRQTFYDADSRAAQAQLRTQNQAEADPSALDALARGAPGGSLIAFSVEDELELLRGIKIGREFNRPMVFVGSGTEFRRLDAIVADRPQLIVPLSFPEKPQAGSIGELEAIELRTLMTWEQAPTNPARLEKAGLSPLLTSSRLRDRGQFLTNLRSAVRHGLPEQAALEMLTTRPAALLGLAGELGSIDPGKRANLVVLDRPLFDRQSRVLGVWVDGNAYDLAPAPGPLEGTWKLTVVGTVGAGERSLVIGRDNAVTLVEGDTRSRATNVSVSAGRLSMVMDAKPLVRAGEGSAALTGVIGLDQAGKSQTLTGQLRTTDGKSYQWSAARVSDKADLPAPQRTPGGQAPEGEAAPAADDPVGGSWSVRVTGPAPFPPGGLDITMALAHNQGTVTGTIETPFGPSNIDQGTFNAGTGQAVLTATIGPEGNAQQATISLKFAGESFTGTSTNDAGVFQLSGARRSVAGTPRAADEPEATPNVPERLPGYPFGAFALAELPPQELVIITGGTVWTLGPAGTIENGAVVIRDGKIAFVGSASSIPTINGTARVIDATGKHVTPGIIDAHSHTGISGGVNEGGQTITSEVRIQDVTNPDSVSWYRQLAGGVTAVNSLHGSANPIGGQSQTVKNRWGARHPDDLHVAGAIAGIKFALGENVVQANFPGAGGTRYPQSRMGVEALIRDRFLAAKEYAAARARGEAVRRDLELEALVEIMEGTRLVHAHSYRADEILMLARLSAEFGFKLGTYQHILEGYKVADAVRESSIGASGFSDWWAYKVEVQDAIPAGGPIMAEQGVVVSFNSDSDELARRLYIEAGKARKYSRLPDGTHTLTPEDALKFVTLNPAKQLGIADRVGSIEVGKEADIAVWSASPLSTMTRCERTYVDGRELFSIEKDAELRAQNAEHRARITQKLLRDAPATAGRGTAPAGPRRRPASLLAQMQDDAQRAIDDHYLDMIRRGIDPAAHRTGVCGCEF
;
A
#
# COMPACT_ATOMS: atom_id res chain seq x y z
N MET A 1 4.81 -48.06 50.16
CA MET A 1 5.97 -48.94 49.92
C MET A 1 6.89 -48.25 48.91
N HIS A 2 8.07 -47.85 49.39
CA HIS A 2 9.30 -47.24 48.81
C HIS A 2 9.23 -46.48 47.45
N THR A 3 9.36 -45.13 47.34
CA THR A 3 10.51 -44.17 47.53
C THR A 3 11.69 -44.41 46.56
N THR A 4 12.30 -43.49 45.78
CA THR A 4 12.35 -42.00 45.69
C THR A 4 13.23 -41.57 44.49
N THR A 5 12.84 -40.47 43.81
CA THR A 5 13.58 -39.29 43.26
C THR A 5 15.03 -39.27 42.66
N HIS A 6 15.19 -38.42 41.62
CA HIS A 6 16.15 -37.27 41.46
C HIS A 6 17.03 -37.14 40.18
N ASP A 7 16.74 -36.05 39.44
CA ASP A 7 17.56 -34.89 39.02
C ASP A 7 19.00 -34.98 38.43
N ARG A 8 19.10 -34.39 37.22
CA ARG A 8 20.03 -33.36 36.64
C ARG A 8 21.31 -32.94 37.43
N PRO A 9 22.40 -32.39 36.80
CA PRO A 9 22.34 -31.19 35.94
C PRO A 9 23.46 -31.01 34.85
N ALA A 10 23.64 -29.75 34.41
CA ALA A 10 24.17 -29.26 33.14
C ALA A 10 25.54 -28.51 33.23
N THR A 11 25.98 -28.02 32.05
CA THR A 11 26.79 -26.80 31.73
C THR A 11 28.34 -26.79 31.73
N ALA A 12 28.90 -26.68 30.50
CA ALA A 12 29.84 -25.66 29.94
C ALA A 12 31.31 -25.56 30.49
N PRO A 13 32.36 -25.14 29.69
CA PRO A 13 32.37 -23.91 28.88
C PRO A 13 33.14 -23.88 27.53
N ARG A 14 32.97 -22.73 26.86
CA ARG A 14 33.55 -22.19 25.63
C ARG A 14 34.98 -21.62 25.78
N ASN A 15 35.63 -21.40 24.62
CA ASN A 15 36.61 -20.34 24.22
C ASN A 15 37.98 -20.90 23.80
N ALA A 16 38.74 -20.36 22.84
CA ALA A 16 38.51 -19.44 21.71
C ALA A 16 39.84 -19.36 20.91
N ARG A 17 39.73 -19.33 19.56
CA ARG A 17 40.52 -18.55 18.58
C ARG A 17 42.06 -18.54 18.60
N ARG A 18 42.68 -18.90 17.44
CA ARG A 18 43.65 -18.12 16.62
C ARG A 18 44.32 -19.06 15.58
N THR A 19 43.92 -19.07 14.31
CA THR A 19 44.39 -18.25 13.16
C THR A 19 45.91 -18.25 12.88
N ALA A 20 46.20 -18.72 11.65
CA ALA A 20 47.16 -18.19 10.67
C ALA A 20 48.66 -18.55 10.76
N ARG A 21 49.06 -19.48 9.89
CA ARG A 21 50.26 -19.47 9.01
C ARG A 21 49.89 -20.32 7.79
N ALA A 22 49.34 -19.81 6.69
CA ALA A 22 49.93 -18.96 5.65
C ALA A 22 51.12 -19.60 4.90
N ALA A 23 50.82 -19.97 3.65
CA ALA A 23 51.64 -19.83 2.44
C ALA A 23 53.04 -20.44 2.40
N LEU A 24 53.22 -21.48 1.58
CA LEU A 24 54.19 -21.52 0.47
C LEU A 24 54.12 -22.88 -0.25
N ARG A 25 53.49 -22.90 -1.43
CA ARG A 25 53.98 -23.56 -2.67
C ARG A 25 52.90 -23.50 -3.75
N ALA A 26 52.95 -22.38 -4.47
CA ALA A 26 52.50 -22.27 -5.85
C ALA A 26 53.73 -21.88 -6.69
N LEU A 27 53.77 -22.38 -7.93
CA LEU A 27 54.70 -22.09 -9.04
C LEU A 27 56.12 -22.68 -8.94
N ALA A 28 56.70 -23.29 -9.98
CA ALA A 28 56.67 -22.84 -11.38
C ALA A 28 57.07 -23.91 -12.43
N LEU A 29 56.69 -23.59 -13.69
CA LEU A 29 57.22 -23.97 -15.02
C LEU A 29 56.65 -25.25 -15.66
N VAL A 30 55.72 -25.19 -16.63
CA VAL A 30 55.71 -24.56 -17.99
C VAL A 30 56.65 -25.26 -18.98
N ALA A 31 56.08 -26.10 -19.87
CA ALA A 31 56.50 -26.24 -21.27
C ALA A 31 55.55 -27.16 -22.09
N LEU A 32 55.04 -26.59 -23.19
CA LEU A 32 54.57 -27.20 -24.44
C LEU A 32 53.21 -27.94 -24.52
N SER A 33 52.22 -27.14 -24.90
CA SER A 33 51.19 -27.41 -25.91
C SER A 33 51.73 -27.82 -27.29
N THR A 34 51.07 -28.75 -28.00
CA THR A 34 50.60 -28.58 -29.41
C THR A 34 49.72 -29.77 -29.91
N LEU A 35 48.55 -29.39 -30.49
CA LEU A 35 47.79 -30.00 -31.62
C LEU A 35 47.13 -31.40 -31.50
N ALA A 36 45.78 -31.46 -31.39
CA ALA A 36 44.82 -31.52 -32.52
C ALA A 36 43.38 -31.91 -32.03
N PRO A 37 42.28 -31.31 -32.57
CA PRO A 37 40.92 -31.66 -32.18
C PRO A 37 40.30 -32.72 -33.10
N VAL A 38 39.66 -33.74 -32.53
CA VAL A 38 38.72 -34.62 -33.25
C VAL A 38 37.32 -34.05 -33.05
N ALA A 39 36.70 -33.63 -34.15
CA ALA A 39 35.31 -33.18 -34.19
C ALA A 39 34.36 -34.37 -33.95
N ALA A 40 33.57 -34.32 -32.88
CA ALA A 40 32.41 -35.18 -32.71
C ALA A 40 31.17 -34.44 -33.23
N LEU A 41 30.69 -34.88 -34.40
CA LEU A 41 29.42 -34.47 -34.97
C LEU A 41 28.28 -35.10 -34.14
N GLY A 42 27.49 -34.26 -33.47
CA GLY A 42 26.22 -34.68 -32.88
C GLY A 42 25.17 -34.80 -33.98
N GLN A 43 24.69 -36.02 -34.24
CA GLN A 43 23.55 -36.31 -35.12
C GLN A 43 22.25 -35.82 -34.45
N SER A 44 21.52 -34.95 -35.14
CA SER A 44 20.14 -34.60 -34.85
C SER A 44 19.19 -35.70 -35.32
N ASP A 45 18.27 -36.10 -34.46
CA ASP A 45 17.17 -37.05 -34.73
C ASP A 45 16.30 -36.57 -35.92
N PRO A 46 16.16 -37.33 -37.04
CA PRO A 46 15.53 -36.85 -38.27
C PRO A 46 14.00 -36.78 -38.26
N LEU A 47 13.33 -37.20 -37.18
CA LEU A 47 11.87 -37.39 -37.17
C LEU A 47 11.08 -36.36 -36.34
N ARG A 48 11.72 -35.29 -35.86
CA ARG A 48 10.99 -34.13 -35.33
C ARG A 48 10.81 -33.08 -36.44
N PRO A 49 9.59 -32.79 -36.92
CA PRO A 49 9.41 -31.70 -37.86
C PRO A 49 9.83 -30.38 -37.20
N PRO A 50 10.57 -29.51 -37.89
CA PRO A 50 10.92 -28.19 -37.37
C PRO A 50 9.64 -27.41 -37.08
N PRO A 51 9.58 -26.62 -35.99
CA PRO A 51 8.45 -25.73 -35.77
C PRO A 51 8.37 -24.76 -36.95
N ASN A 52 7.29 -24.85 -37.71
CA ASN A 52 6.99 -23.98 -38.86
C ASN A 52 7.07 -22.51 -38.42
N ARG A 53 8.13 -21.82 -38.84
CA ARG A 53 8.31 -20.36 -38.70
C ARG A 53 8.45 -19.77 -40.10
N PRO A 54 7.43 -19.10 -40.67
CA PRO A 54 7.59 -18.32 -41.90
C PRO A 54 8.08 -16.91 -41.54
N GLY A 55 9.18 -16.49 -42.16
CA GLY A 55 9.67 -15.10 -42.08
C GLY A 55 11.18 -14.88 -42.07
N ARG A 56 12.03 -15.91 -42.14
CA ARG A 56 13.49 -15.71 -42.22
C ARG A 56 14.01 -15.97 -43.63
N ASP A 57 14.83 -15.04 -44.12
CA ASP A 57 15.92 -15.40 -45.02
C ASP A 57 16.94 -16.18 -44.16
N PRO A 58 17.16 -17.48 -44.38
CA PRO A 58 18.00 -18.34 -43.53
C PRO A 58 19.49 -17.93 -43.48
N LEU A 59 19.87 -16.79 -44.09
CA LEU A 59 21.22 -16.24 -44.17
C LEU A 59 21.42 -14.91 -43.43
N SER A 60 20.40 -14.30 -42.81
CA SER A 60 20.59 -13.00 -42.15
C SER A 60 21.16 -13.12 -40.73
N ALA A 61 22.47 -12.88 -40.61
CA ALA A 61 23.13 -12.56 -39.35
C ALA A 61 23.15 -11.04 -39.16
N ASP A 62 22.98 -10.55 -37.94
CA ASP A 62 22.99 -9.12 -37.60
C ASP A 62 24.15 -8.83 -36.63
N ALA A 63 24.68 -7.61 -36.63
CA ALA A 63 25.65 -7.17 -35.64
C ALA A 63 25.41 -5.74 -35.20
N ILE A 64 25.32 -5.50 -33.88
CA ILE A 64 25.29 -4.15 -33.29
C ILE A 64 26.73 -3.77 -32.98
N VAL A 65 27.28 -2.78 -33.66
CA VAL A 65 28.72 -2.46 -33.67
C VAL A 65 29.00 -1.13 -32.99
N GLY A 66 29.92 -1.13 -32.01
CA GLY A 66 30.46 0.09 -31.40
C GLY A 66 29.62 0.67 -30.26
N ALA A 67 28.75 -0.14 -29.64
CA ALA A 67 27.94 0.26 -28.49
C ALA A 67 28.66 0.02 -27.16
N THR A 68 28.16 0.63 -26.08
CA THR A 68 28.50 0.21 -24.71
C THR A 68 27.60 -0.98 -24.35
N VAL A 69 28.18 -2.18 -24.30
CA VAL A 69 27.46 -3.45 -24.11
C VAL A 69 27.53 -3.86 -22.65
N HIS A 70 26.40 -3.81 -21.96
CA HIS A 70 26.21 -4.32 -20.60
C HIS A 70 25.94 -5.82 -20.69
N VAL A 71 27.01 -6.63 -20.72
CA VAL A 71 26.91 -8.09 -20.88
C VAL A 71 26.15 -8.74 -19.71
N SER A 72 26.40 -8.25 -18.51
CA SER A 72 25.73 -8.68 -17.27
C SER A 72 25.70 -7.50 -16.29
N PRO A 73 24.98 -7.59 -15.16
CA PRO A 73 24.94 -6.51 -14.18
C PRO A 73 26.31 -6.03 -13.67
N THR A 74 27.34 -6.88 -13.74
CA THR A 74 28.71 -6.58 -13.28
C THR A 74 29.74 -6.44 -14.40
N ARG A 75 29.36 -6.65 -15.67
CA ARG A 75 30.30 -6.69 -16.80
C ARG A 75 29.82 -5.80 -17.93
N VAL A 76 30.60 -4.75 -18.20
CA VAL A 76 30.37 -3.79 -19.29
C VAL A 76 31.55 -3.86 -20.27
N ILE A 77 31.26 -3.76 -21.56
CA ILE A 77 32.24 -3.70 -22.65
C ILE A 77 32.01 -2.40 -23.42
N ASP A 78 32.99 -1.51 -23.39
CA ASP A 78 32.98 -0.31 -24.22
C ASP A 78 33.40 -0.64 -25.66
N ASN A 79 32.79 0.06 -26.63
CA ASN A 79 33.01 -0.17 -28.05
C ASN A 79 32.84 -1.66 -28.44
N GLY A 80 31.80 -2.28 -27.90
CA GLY A 80 31.46 -3.68 -28.10
C GLY A 80 30.70 -3.94 -29.38
N THR A 81 30.86 -5.15 -29.91
CA THR A 81 30.11 -5.69 -31.04
C THR A 81 29.33 -6.92 -30.60
N VAL A 82 28.00 -6.90 -30.70
CA VAL A 82 27.14 -8.07 -30.43
C VAL A 82 26.73 -8.69 -31.76
N VAL A 83 27.14 -9.93 -32.01
CA VAL A 83 26.81 -10.67 -33.23
C VAL A 83 25.64 -11.61 -32.97
N ILE A 84 24.60 -11.51 -33.78
CA ILE A 84 23.35 -12.26 -33.68
C ILE A 84 23.26 -13.18 -34.91
N ARG A 85 23.06 -14.47 -34.68
CA ARG A 85 22.85 -15.47 -35.72
C ARG A 85 21.83 -16.49 -35.25
N ASP A 86 20.90 -16.87 -36.12
CA ASP A 86 19.87 -17.88 -35.83
C ASP A 86 19.04 -17.60 -34.57
N GLY A 87 18.86 -16.32 -34.25
CA GLY A 87 18.10 -15.87 -33.07
C GLY A 87 18.87 -15.98 -31.74
N ARG A 88 20.16 -16.30 -31.80
CA ARG A 88 21.06 -16.43 -30.66
C ARG A 88 22.24 -15.47 -30.77
N ILE A 89 22.86 -15.20 -29.63
CA ILE A 89 24.10 -14.44 -29.55
C ILE A 89 25.22 -15.37 -30.01
N ALA A 90 25.82 -15.08 -31.15
CA ALA A 90 26.93 -15.85 -31.70
C ALA A 90 28.27 -15.46 -31.06
N ALA A 91 28.47 -14.16 -30.83
CA ALA A 91 29.68 -13.64 -30.21
C ALA A 91 29.44 -12.25 -29.59
N VAL A 92 30.23 -11.91 -28.57
CA VAL A 92 30.36 -10.55 -28.05
C VAL A 92 31.84 -10.17 -28.11
N LEU A 93 32.16 -9.18 -28.92
CA LEU A 93 33.53 -8.78 -29.23
C LEU A 93 33.81 -7.38 -28.67
N GLN A 94 35.08 -7.05 -28.42
CA GLN A 94 35.51 -5.71 -27.97
C GLN A 94 36.45 -5.11 -29.01
N GLY A 95 36.05 -3.99 -29.63
CA GLY A 95 36.87 -3.25 -30.60
C GLY A 95 37.15 -3.98 -31.93
N GLN A 96 36.54 -5.14 -32.17
CA GLN A 96 36.72 -5.93 -33.40
C GLN A 96 35.58 -5.68 -34.39
N ALA A 97 35.92 -5.71 -35.68
CA ALA A 97 34.95 -5.61 -36.77
C ALA A 97 34.01 -6.82 -36.76
N PRO A 98 32.72 -6.65 -37.14
CA PRO A 98 31.80 -7.75 -37.26
C PRO A 98 32.26 -8.75 -38.36
N PRO A 99 31.92 -10.05 -38.24
CA PRO A 99 32.21 -11.04 -39.28
C PRO A 99 31.64 -10.64 -40.65
N PRO A 100 32.27 -11.02 -41.78
CA PRO A 100 31.70 -10.78 -43.11
C PRO A 100 30.31 -11.41 -43.28
N GLY A 101 29.42 -10.76 -44.03
CA GLY A 101 28.09 -11.28 -44.35
C GLY A 101 27.02 -11.05 -43.27
N VAL A 102 27.25 -10.16 -42.31
CA VAL A 102 26.24 -9.74 -41.33
C VAL A 102 25.70 -8.34 -41.63
N ARG A 103 24.41 -8.11 -41.35
CA ARG A 103 23.77 -6.79 -41.40
C ARG A 103 24.23 -5.96 -40.19
N VAL A 104 24.86 -4.83 -40.47
CA VAL A 104 25.47 -3.99 -39.42
C VAL A 104 24.50 -2.91 -38.96
N HIS A 105 24.28 -2.84 -37.65
CA HIS A 105 23.57 -1.78 -36.94
C HIS A 105 24.59 -0.91 -36.20
N GLN A 106 24.54 0.40 -36.43
CA GLN A 106 25.46 1.35 -35.80
C GLN A 106 25.09 1.55 -34.33
N GLY A 107 25.99 1.15 -33.44
CA GLY A 107 25.81 1.21 -31.98
C GLY A 107 26.52 2.38 -31.30
N LYS A 108 27.28 3.20 -32.03
CA LYS A 108 28.08 4.28 -31.44
C LYS A 108 27.20 5.25 -30.63
N GLY A 109 27.54 5.41 -29.34
CA GLY A 109 26.79 6.25 -28.41
C GLY A 109 25.53 5.61 -27.84
N LEU A 110 25.23 4.35 -28.21
CA LEU A 110 24.11 3.58 -27.67
C LEU A 110 24.57 2.64 -26.56
N HIS A 111 23.63 2.27 -25.70
CA HIS A 111 23.82 1.26 -24.66
C HIS A 111 22.98 0.02 -24.96
N VAL A 112 23.61 -1.15 -24.92
CA VAL A 112 22.95 -2.45 -25.15
C VAL A 112 22.92 -3.24 -23.85
N TYR A 113 21.73 -3.64 -23.41
CA TYR A 113 21.51 -4.45 -22.20
C TYR A 113 20.88 -5.80 -22.57
N PRO A 114 20.94 -6.82 -21.69
CA PRO A 114 20.13 -8.01 -21.84
C PRO A 114 18.66 -7.62 -21.83
N GLY A 115 17.85 -8.33 -22.63
CA GLY A 115 16.40 -8.19 -22.64
C GLY A 115 15.80 -8.29 -21.23
N PHE A 116 14.95 -7.34 -20.83
CA PHE A 116 14.29 -7.43 -19.53
C PHE A 116 13.24 -8.54 -19.53
N ILE A 117 13.07 -9.17 -18.37
CA ILE A 117 12.13 -10.28 -18.15
C ILE A 117 11.12 -9.83 -17.10
N ASP A 118 9.84 -9.78 -17.47
CA ASP A 118 8.78 -9.57 -16.49
C ASP A 118 8.41 -10.92 -15.86
N PRO A 119 8.68 -11.14 -14.55
CA PRO A 119 8.43 -12.43 -13.90
C PRO A 119 6.96 -12.71 -13.62
N PHE A 120 6.05 -11.74 -13.82
CA PHE A 120 4.63 -11.96 -13.56
C PHE A 120 3.73 -10.95 -14.29
N VAL A 121 2.97 -11.39 -15.29
CA VAL A 121 2.01 -10.55 -16.03
C VAL A 121 0.65 -11.23 -16.06
N GLU A 122 -0.34 -10.62 -15.41
CA GLU A 122 -1.69 -11.16 -15.39
C GLU A 122 -2.40 -10.99 -16.73
N VAL A 123 -3.05 -12.05 -17.20
CA VAL A 123 -3.87 -12.08 -18.42
C VAL A 123 -5.13 -12.93 -18.21
N ASP A 124 -6.09 -12.76 -19.10
CA ASP A 124 -7.27 -13.62 -19.13
C ASP A 124 -6.94 -15.02 -19.61
N ALA A 125 -7.63 -15.99 -19.01
CA ALA A 125 -7.72 -17.36 -19.49
C ALA A 125 -9.16 -17.87 -19.32
N PRO A 126 -9.65 -18.75 -20.21
CA PRO A 126 -10.99 -19.32 -20.07
C PRO A 126 -11.09 -20.12 -18.77
N ARG A 127 -12.28 -20.10 -18.15
CA ARG A 127 -12.58 -20.97 -17.01
C ARG A 127 -13.05 -22.34 -17.55
N PRO A 128 -12.69 -23.47 -16.93
CA PRO A 128 -13.29 -24.76 -17.25
C PRO A 128 -14.82 -24.70 -17.13
N ALA A 129 -15.53 -25.42 -18.01
CA ALA A 129 -16.98 -25.50 -17.96
C ALA A 129 -17.45 -26.30 -16.74
N ASP A 130 -18.51 -25.84 -16.08
CA ASP A 130 -19.08 -26.51 -14.91
C ASP A 130 -19.51 -27.94 -15.23
N GLY A 131 -19.28 -28.86 -14.29
CA GLY A 131 -19.64 -30.27 -14.44
C GLY A 131 -18.73 -31.08 -15.38
N SER A 132 -17.73 -30.48 -16.01
CA SER A 132 -16.74 -31.23 -16.81
C SER A 132 -15.97 -32.22 -15.91
N PRO A 133 -15.61 -33.43 -16.40
CA PRO A 133 -14.83 -34.39 -15.63
C PRO A 133 -13.55 -33.77 -15.06
N GLY A 134 -13.27 -34.03 -13.79
CA GLY A 134 -12.09 -33.53 -13.10
C GLY A 134 -12.13 -32.06 -12.66
N VAL A 135 -13.22 -31.31 -12.90
CA VAL A 135 -13.38 -29.95 -12.35
C VAL A 135 -13.67 -30.01 -10.85
N HIS A 136 -13.04 -29.12 -10.08
CA HIS A 136 -13.26 -29.02 -8.64
C HIS A 136 -14.68 -28.50 -8.33
N TRP A 137 -15.29 -28.95 -7.23
CA TRP A 137 -16.64 -28.55 -6.84
C TRP A 137 -16.77 -27.04 -6.63
N ASN A 138 -15.69 -26.40 -6.16
CA ASN A 138 -15.63 -24.96 -6.01
C ASN A 138 -15.09 -24.30 -7.29
N PRO A 139 -15.86 -23.40 -7.94
CA PRO A 139 -15.48 -22.79 -9.21
C PRO A 139 -14.26 -21.87 -9.12
N ARG A 140 -13.83 -21.46 -7.92
CA ARG A 140 -12.60 -20.67 -7.70
C ARG A 140 -11.33 -21.51 -7.59
N VAL A 141 -11.45 -22.83 -7.64
CA VAL A 141 -10.31 -23.77 -7.62
C VAL A 141 -10.14 -24.34 -9.02
N THR A 142 -9.23 -23.75 -9.79
CA THR A 142 -8.98 -24.09 -11.19
C THR A 142 -7.50 -24.36 -11.52
N PRO A 143 -6.76 -25.16 -10.71
CA PRO A 143 -5.34 -25.44 -10.96
C PRO A 143 -5.04 -26.11 -12.32
N GLN A 144 -6.03 -26.75 -12.94
CA GLN A 144 -5.95 -27.36 -14.28
C GLN A 144 -6.06 -26.35 -15.43
N ARG A 145 -6.45 -25.10 -15.15
CA ARG A 145 -6.58 -24.03 -16.16
C ARG A 145 -5.20 -23.63 -16.63
N SER A 146 -4.97 -23.48 -17.94
CA SER A 146 -3.72 -22.93 -18.47
C SER A 146 -3.92 -21.52 -18.97
N VAL A 147 -2.92 -20.66 -18.75
CA VAL A 147 -2.87 -19.33 -19.38
C VAL A 147 -2.79 -19.41 -20.91
N LEU A 148 -2.29 -20.53 -21.44
CA LEU A 148 -2.12 -20.77 -22.88
C LEU A 148 -3.44 -21.03 -23.61
N ASP A 149 -4.51 -21.36 -22.88
CA ASP A 149 -5.85 -21.52 -23.45
C ASP A 149 -6.53 -20.16 -23.69
N GLY A 150 -5.99 -19.09 -23.10
CA GLY A 150 -6.48 -17.73 -23.22
C GLY A 150 -6.05 -17.00 -24.49
N PRO A 151 -6.52 -15.75 -24.66
CA PRO A 151 -6.05 -14.86 -25.72
C PRO A 151 -4.60 -14.37 -25.49
N GLY A 152 -4.03 -14.56 -24.29
CA GLY A 152 -2.68 -14.11 -23.97
C GLY A 152 -2.57 -12.58 -23.93
N LEU A 153 -1.44 -12.04 -24.40
CA LEU A 153 -1.22 -10.61 -24.56
C LEU A 153 -1.57 -10.17 -25.99
N ASP A 154 -2.34 -9.08 -26.12
CA ASP A 154 -2.55 -8.46 -27.42
C ASP A 154 -1.31 -7.68 -27.91
N GLN A 155 -1.32 -7.30 -29.18
CA GLN A 155 -0.22 -6.57 -29.83
C GLN A 155 0.05 -5.19 -29.20
N ALA A 156 -0.96 -4.52 -28.63
CA ALA A 156 -0.76 -3.23 -27.97
C ALA A 156 -0.03 -3.42 -26.63
N ALA A 157 -0.42 -4.41 -25.84
CA ALA A 157 0.21 -4.77 -24.58
C ALA A 157 1.65 -5.26 -24.77
N MET A 158 1.92 -6.07 -25.81
CA MET A 158 3.29 -6.48 -26.16
C MET A 158 4.14 -5.29 -26.57
N ARG A 159 3.62 -4.37 -27.41
CA ARG A 159 4.33 -3.13 -27.77
C ARG A 159 4.61 -2.25 -26.55
N ALA A 160 3.66 -2.10 -25.64
CA ALA A 160 3.83 -1.32 -24.42
C ALA A 160 4.92 -1.91 -23.51
N LEU A 161 4.97 -3.23 -23.37
CA LEU A 161 6.03 -3.92 -22.61
C LEU A 161 7.40 -3.78 -23.29
N ARG A 162 7.48 -3.99 -24.62
CA ARG A 162 8.71 -3.76 -25.40
C ARG A 162 9.21 -2.32 -25.27
N ALA A 163 8.30 -1.35 -25.20
CA ALA A 163 8.63 0.06 -24.97
C ALA A 163 9.27 0.35 -23.60
N GLN A 164 9.14 -0.56 -22.65
CA GLN A 164 9.83 -0.51 -21.36
C GLN A 164 11.11 -1.37 -21.33
N GLY A 165 11.48 -2.01 -22.45
CA GLY A 165 12.64 -2.90 -22.56
C GLY A 165 12.35 -4.37 -22.25
N PHE A 166 11.10 -4.75 -21.99
CA PHE A 166 10.76 -6.16 -21.80
C PHE A 166 10.81 -6.92 -23.13
N THR A 167 11.42 -8.10 -23.10
CA THR A 167 11.53 -9.02 -24.25
C THR A 167 10.85 -10.36 -23.97
N VAL A 168 10.66 -10.68 -22.69
CA VAL A 168 10.07 -11.92 -22.20
C VAL A 168 9.10 -11.59 -21.06
N ALA A 169 7.97 -12.29 -21.00
CA ALA A 169 7.00 -12.16 -19.93
C ALA A 169 6.54 -13.54 -19.43
N ALA A 170 6.45 -13.70 -18.12
CA ALA A 170 5.81 -14.83 -17.47
C ALA A 170 4.31 -14.53 -17.27
N LEU A 171 3.47 -15.12 -18.09
CA LEU A 171 2.02 -14.91 -18.07
C LEU A 171 1.38 -15.72 -16.94
N ALA A 172 0.44 -15.09 -16.24
CA ALA A 172 -0.31 -15.65 -15.13
C ALA A 172 -1.82 -15.53 -15.38
N PRO A 173 -2.62 -16.60 -15.19
CA PRO A 173 -4.07 -16.49 -15.30
C PRO A 173 -4.64 -15.65 -14.15
N ARG A 174 -5.54 -14.72 -14.47
CA ARG A 174 -6.29 -13.92 -13.47
C ARG A 174 -7.64 -14.54 -13.09
N GLY A 175 -8.14 -14.18 -11.91
CA GLY A 175 -9.43 -14.64 -11.38
C GLY A 175 -9.39 -16.06 -10.78
N GLY A 176 -10.12 -16.24 -9.67
CA GLY A 176 -10.11 -17.45 -8.85
C GLY A 176 -9.07 -17.39 -7.71
N ILE A 177 -9.09 -18.43 -6.87
CA ILE A 177 -8.14 -18.63 -5.77
C ILE A 177 -6.96 -19.44 -6.28
N PHE A 178 -7.19 -20.68 -6.73
CA PHE A 178 -6.21 -21.42 -7.54
C PHE A 178 -6.50 -21.12 -9.00
N ARG A 179 -5.68 -20.26 -9.60
CA ARG A 179 -6.02 -19.63 -10.89
C ARG A 179 -5.58 -20.45 -12.10
N GLY A 180 -4.72 -21.45 -11.90
CA GLY A 180 -4.17 -22.30 -12.95
C GLY A 180 -2.67 -22.15 -13.16
N SER A 181 -2.17 -22.75 -14.24
CA SER A 181 -0.76 -22.73 -14.63
C SER A 181 -0.40 -21.48 -15.46
N GLY A 182 0.75 -20.90 -15.14
CA GLY A 182 1.39 -19.82 -15.90
C GLY A 182 2.41 -20.36 -16.91
N ALA A 183 2.79 -19.52 -17.87
CA ALA A 183 3.74 -19.86 -18.92
C ALA A 183 4.66 -18.68 -19.26
N VAL A 184 5.90 -18.96 -19.65
CA VAL A 184 6.85 -17.94 -20.10
C VAL A 184 6.80 -17.81 -21.61
N VAL A 185 6.63 -16.58 -22.12
CA VAL A 185 6.50 -16.30 -23.55
C VAL A 185 7.51 -15.23 -24.00
N ALA A 186 7.92 -15.31 -25.26
CA ALA A 186 8.67 -14.25 -25.93
C ALA A 186 7.71 -13.16 -26.42
N LEU A 187 8.08 -11.89 -26.29
CA LEU A 187 7.26 -10.76 -26.75
C LEU A 187 7.51 -10.48 -28.25
N ASN A 188 7.44 -11.50 -29.09
CA ASN A 188 7.56 -11.37 -30.54
C ASN A 188 6.20 -11.12 -31.19
N ASP A 189 6.21 -10.57 -32.41
CA ASP A 189 4.97 -10.42 -33.19
C ASP A 189 4.51 -11.80 -33.69
N THR A 190 3.20 -12.06 -33.65
CA THR A 190 2.66 -13.33 -34.10
C THR A 190 2.57 -13.38 -35.64
N PRO A 191 2.92 -14.51 -36.28
CA PRO A 191 2.70 -14.69 -37.72
C PRO A 191 1.23 -14.47 -38.10
N PRO A 192 0.93 -13.71 -39.17
CA PRO A 192 -0.44 -13.44 -39.63
C PRO A 192 -1.21 -14.68 -40.12
N GLU A 193 -0.52 -15.80 -40.30
CA GLU A 193 -1.06 -17.07 -40.81
C GLU A 193 -1.69 -17.96 -39.71
N LEU A 194 -1.44 -17.66 -38.43
CA LEU A 194 -2.04 -18.37 -37.31
C LEU A 194 -3.43 -17.80 -37.00
N ALA A 195 -4.44 -18.68 -36.91
CA ALA A 195 -5.84 -18.30 -36.64
C ALA A 195 -6.07 -17.56 -35.30
N LEU A 196 -5.07 -17.57 -34.39
CA LEU A 196 -5.04 -16.78 -33.16
C LEU A 196 -3.64 -16.16 -32.98
N PRO A 197 -3.50 -14.83 -32.79
CA PRO A 197 -2.22 -14.20 -32.55
C PRO A 197 -1.72 -14.53 -31.13
N ARG A 198 -0.97 -15.62 -30.95
CA ARG A 198 -0.33 -16.00 -29.69
C ARG A 198 1.20 -15.78 -29.73
N PRO A 199 1.83 -15.29 -28.65
CA PRO A 199 3.27 -15.17 -28.56
C PRO A 199 3.96 -16.55 -28.48
N ASP A 200 5.23 -16.63 -28.90
CA ASP A 200 6.01 -17.88 -28.82
C ASP A 200 6.19 -18.32 -27.35
N VAL A 201 5.83 -19.56 -27.04
CA VAL A 201 5.99 -20.14 -25.70
C VAL A 201 7.42 -20.63 -25.50
N ILE A 202 8.12 -20.08 -24.50
CA ILE A 202 9.47 -20.51 -24.09
C ILE A 202 9.37 -21.67 -23.11
N LYS A 203 8.50 -21.56 -22.10
CA LYS A 203 8.31 -22.56 -21.06
C LYS A 203 6.83 -22.66 -20.67
N PRO A 204 6.11 -23.74 -21.04
CA PRO A 204 4.77 -24.00 -20.52
C PRO A 204 4.83 -24.41 -19.04
N ASP A 205 3.70 -24.29 -18.34
CA ASP A 205 3.50 -24.75 -16.96
C ASP A 205 4.64 -24.36 -15.99
N ALA A 206 5.10 -23.11 -16.10
CA ALA A 206 6.26 -22.62 -15.37
C ALA A 206 6.01 -22.51 -13.86
N PHE A 207 4.77 -22.23 -13.45
CA PHE A 207 4.32 -22.12 -12.07
C PHE A 207 2.80 -22.25 -11.97
N GLN A 208 2.29 -22.53 -10.78
CA GLN A 208 0.87 -22.44 -10.42
C GLN A 208 0.58 -21.07 -9.80
N VAL A 209 -0.61 -20.52 -10.01
CA VAL A 209 -1.00 -19.21 -9.45
C VAL A 209 -2.02 -19.35 -8.35
N LEU A 210 -1.72 -18.71 -7.22
CA LEU A 210 -2.56 -18.66 -6.02
C LEU A 210 -2.85 -17.20 -5.64
N SER A 211 -4.05 -16.93 -5.14
CA SER A 211 -4.44 -15.66 -4.56
C SER A 211 -5.60 -15.84 -3.58
N LEU A 212 -5.78 -14.93 -2.63
CA LEU A 212 -6.96 -14.89 -1.75
C LEU A 212 -8.03 -13.88 -2.23
N GLU A 213 -7.93 -13.42 -3.49
CA GLU A 213 -8.91 -12.48 -4.07
C GLU A 213 -10.33 -13.06 -4.03
N LEU A 214 -11.24 -12.29 -3.44
CA LEU A 214 -12.66 -12.61 -3.34
C LEU A 214 -13.33 -11.98 -4.56
N GLY A 215 -13.49 -12.74 -5.65
CA GLY A 215 -13.96 -12.29 -6.97
C GLY A 215 -14.96 -11.12 -6.95
N GLY A 216 -14.41 -9.91 -7.09
CA GLY A 216 -15.07 -8.61 -7.00
C GLY A 216 -13.98 -7.56 -7.19
N GLY A 217 -13.69 -7.22 -8.45
CA GLY A 217 -12.42 -6.61 -8.85
C GLY A 217 -12.06 -5.29 -8.16
N PHE A 218 -10.76 -5.15 -7.86
CA PHE A 218 -9.98 -3.91 -7.70
C PHE A 218 -10.73 -2.63 -7.30
N GLY A 219 -10.67 -2.31 -6.00
CA GLY A 219 -11.00 -0.98 -5.48
C GLY A 219 -10.76 -0.92 -3.98
N GLY A 220 -9.55 -0.51 -3.56
CA GLY A 220 -9.22 -0.30 -2.16
C GLY A 220 -10.10 0.79 -1.51
N GLY A 221 -10.46 0.55 -0.26
CA GLY A 221 -11.16 1.50 0.61
C GLY A 221 -11.73 0.79 1.82
N GLY A 222 -10.98 0.79 2.92
CA GLY A 222 -11.49 0.33 4.20
C GLY A 222 -12.72 1.15 4.61
N GLY A 223 -13.77 0.45 5.00
CA GLY A 223 -15.01 1.04 5.51
C GLY A 223 -16.07 -0.04 5.64
N GLY A 224 -16.36 -0.44 6.88
CA GLY A 224 -17.44 -1.37 7.16
C GLY A 224 -18.77 -0.84 6.61
N GLY A 225 -19.50 -1.71 5.93
CA GLY A 225 -20.81 -1.39 5.37
C GLY A 225 -21.21 -2.43 4.35
N GLY A 226 -21.94 -3.45 4.80
CA GLY A 226 -22.60 -4.40 3.91
C GLY A 226 -23.56 -3.67 2.99
N GLY A 227 -23.30 -3.75 1.69
CA GLY A 227 -24.15 -3.20 0.64
C GLY A 227 -24.11 -4.10 -0.57
N ALA A 228 -24.92 -5.16 -0.56
CA ALA A 228 -25.24 -5.91 -1.75
C ALA A 228 -26.18 -5.04 -2.61
N GLY A 229 -25.71 -4.61 -3.79
CA GLY A 229 -26.58 -3.92 -4.74
C GLY A 229 -25.86 -3.22 -5.88
N GLY A 230 -25.84 -3.86 -7.05
CA GLY A 230 -25.86 -3.17 -8.34
C GLY A 230 -24.61 -3.32 -9.22
N GLY A 231 -24.79 -4.02 -10.35
CA GLY A 231 -23.94 -3.89 -11.53
C GLY A 231 -23.44 -5.21 -12.10
N GLY A 232 -24.22 -5.84 -12.98
CA GLY A 232 -23.79 -6.98 -13.78
C GLY A 232 -22.65 -6.59 -14.74
N GLY A 233 -21.42 -6.71 -14.26
CA GLY A 233 -20.20 -6.85 -15.05
C GLY A 233 -19.67 -8.28 -14.95
N PRO A 234 -18.50 -8.61 -15.54
CA PRO A 234 -17.96 -9.97 -15.63
C PRO A 234 -17.57 -10.63 -14.28
N THR A 235 -18.00 -10.06 -13.15
CA THR A 235 -17.79 -10.48 -11.76
C THR A 235 -18.66 -11.65 -11.32
N ASP A 236 -19.71 -11.99 -12.07
CA ASP A 236 -20.65 -13.07 -11.69
C ASP A 236 -20.04 -14.49 -11.84
N ARG A 237 -18.99 -14.64 -12.67
CA ARG A 237 -18.35 -15.95 -12.92
C ARG A 237 -17.65 -16.56 -11.69
N TRP A 238 -17.30 -15.73 -10.71
CA TRP A 238 -16.59 -16.17 -9.50
C TRP A 238 -17.43 -15.96 -8.23
N ALA A 239 -18.75 -15.75 -8.35
CA ALA A 239 -19.64 -15.59 -7.21
C ALA A 239 -19.76 -16.90 -6.37
N GLY A 240 -20.09 -16.77 -5.08
CA GLY A 240 -20.26 -17.89 -4.15
C GLY A 240 -19.16 -18.02 -3.09
N TYR A 241 -19.14 -19.13 -2.36
CA TYR A 241 -18.13 -19.39 -1.33
C TYR A 241 -16.72 -19.47 -1.95
N PRO A 242 -15.71 -18.83 -1.34
CA PRO A 242 -15.78 -18.08 -0.08
C PRO A 242 -16.16 -16.60 -0.25
N GLY A 243 -16.85 -16.03 0.71
CA GLY A 243 -17.19 -14.61 0.80
C GLY A 243 -16.23 -13.78 1.66
N SER A 244 -15.25 -14.40 2.32
CA SER A 244 -14.31 -13.76 3.25
C SER A 244 -12.87 -14.25 3.06
N LYS A 245 -11.90 -13.45 3.53
CA LYS A 245 -10.46 -13.81 3.43
C LYS A 245 -10.13 -15.08 4.21
N MET A 246 -10.76 -15.28 5.37
CA MET A 246 -10.61 -16.52 6.15
C MET A 246 -11.23 -17.74 5.46
N GLY A 247 -12.37 -17.58 4.76
CA GLY A 247 -12.94 -18.63 3.91
C GLY A 247 -12.02 -19.00 2.75
N ALA A 248 -11.37 -18.01 2.11
CA ALA A 248 -10.36 -18.27 1.10
C ALA A 248 -9.18 -19.08 1.65
N ILE A 249 -8.67 -18.73 2.84
CA ILE A 249 -7.59 -19.47 3.50
C ILE A 249 -8.04 -20.90 3.84
N ALA A 250 -9.24 -21.07 4.40
CA ALA A 250 -9.75 -22.40 4.73
C ALA A 250 -9.96 -23.28 3.49
N LEU A 251 -10.50 -22.72 2.40
CA LEU A 251 -10.61 -23.41 1.12
C LEU A 251 -9.24 -23.81 0.57
N VAL A 252 -8.22 -22.94 0.67
CA VAL A 252 -6.84 -23.28 0.27
C VAL A 252 -6.30 -24.45 1.09
N ARG A 253 -6.46 -24.42 2.42
CA ARG A 253 -6.03 -25.51 3.29
C ARG A 253 -6.73 -26.82 2.94
N GLN A 254 -8.05 -26.78 2.82
CA GLN A 254 -8.85 -27.97 2.51
C GLN A 254 -8.46 -28.54 1.13
N THR A 255 -8.26 -27.69 0.13
CA THR A 255 -7.84 -28.09 -1.21
C THR A 255 -6.47 -28.79 -1.19
N PHE A 256 -5.51 -28.30 -0.41
CA PHE A 256 -4.21 -28.97 -0.26
C PHE A 256 -4.31 -30.32 0.47
N TYR A 257 -5.12 -30.42 1.53
CA TYR A 257 -5.38 -31.71 2.18
C TYR A 257 -6.04 -32.71 1.22
N ASP A 258 -7.01 -32.25 0.43
CA ASP A 258 -7.70 -33.08 -0.55
C ASP A 258 -6.76 -33.55 -1.66
N ALA A 259 -5.89 -32.67 -2.17
CA ALA A 259 -4.87 -33.02 -3.16
C ALA A 259 -3.87 -34.05 -2.65
N ASP A 260 -3.38 -33.88 -1.41
CA ASP A 260 -2.44 -34.81 -0.80
C ASP A 260 -3.09 -36.18 -0.49
N SER A 261 -4.33 -36.17 -0.01
CA SER A 261 -5.11 -37.40 0.23
C SER A 261 -5.35 -38.16 -1.07
N ARG A 262 -5.74 -37.45 -2.13
CA ARG A 262 -5.94 -38.05 -3.45
C ARG A 262 -4.66 -38.67 -4.01
N ALA A 263 -3.54 -37.95 -3.94
CA ALA A 263 -2.25 -38.45 -4.41
C ALA A 263 -1.83 -39.74 -3.69
N ALA A 264 -2.03 -39.79 -2.36
CA ALA A 264 -1.78 -41.00 -1.59
C ALA A 264 -2.68 -42.18 -2.01
N GLN A 265 -3.97 -41.92 -2.27
CA GLN A 265 -4.90 -42.96 -2.76
C GLN A 265 -4.53 -43.46 -4.16
N ALA A 266 -4.08 -42.59 -5.06
CA ALA A 266 -3.64 -42.98 -6.40
C ALA A 266 -2.41 -43.90 -6.36
N GLN A 267 -1.46 -43.66 -5.43
CA GLN A 267 -0.31 -44.55 -5.21
C GLN A 267 -0.72 -45.94 -4.73
N LEU A 268 -1.79 -46.04 -3.92
CA LEU A 268 -2.34 -47.33 -3.50
C LEU A 268 -3.09 -48.06 -4.64
N ARG A 269 -3.76 -47.31 -5.54
CA ARG A 269 -4.50 -47.89 -6.68
C ARG A 269 -3.61 -48.37 -7.82
N THR A 270 -2.48 -47.70 -8.06
CA THR A 270 -1.50 -48.13 -9.08
C THR A 270 -0.87 -49.49 -8.74
N GLN A 271 -0.89 -49.90 -7.47
CA GLN A 271 -0.57 -51.28 -7.06
C GLN A 271 -1.67 -52.30 -7.46
N ASN A 272 -2.90 -51.84 -7.74
CA ASN A 272 -4.10 -52.63 -8.04
C ASN A 272 -4.69 -52.38 -9.45
N GLN A 273 -3.89 -51.90 -10.42
CA GLN A 273 -4.19 -51.79 -11.86
C GLN A 273 -5.38 -50.90 -12.32
N ALA A 274 -6.01 -50.11 -11.44
CA ALA A 274 -7.03 -49.14 -11.86
C ALA A 274 -6.43 -47.73 -12.04
N GLU A 275 -6.49 -47.19 -13.25
CA GLU A 275 -6.15 -45.79 -13.53
C GLU A 275 -7.14 -44.86 -12.80
N ALA A 276 -6.66 -43.78 -12.17
CA ALA A 276 -7.52 -42.86 -11.44
C ALA A 276 -8.14 -41.84 -12.41
N ASP A 277 -9.41 -41.49 -12.22
CA ASP A 277 -10.05 -40.43 -13.01
C ASP A 277 -9.25 -39.12 -12.94
N PRO A 278 -9.18 -38.29 -14.01
CA PRO A 278 -8.50 -37.00 -13.95
C PRO A 278 -9.12 -36.06 -12.91
N SER A 279 -8.29 -35.29 -12.18
CA SER A 279 -8.77 -34.27 -11.24
C SER A 279 -7.94 -33.00 -11.27
N ALA A 280 -8.60 -31.86 -11.07
CA ALA A 280 -7.98 -30.57 -10.77
C ALA A 280 -6.94 -30.68 -9.64
N LEU A 281 -7.19 -31.53 -8.65
CA LEU A 281 -6.30 -31.68 -7.50
C LEU A 281 -4.94 -32.31 -7.83
N ASP A 282 -4.83 -33.03 -8.95
CA ASP A 282 -3.60 -33.72 -9.33
C ASP A 282 -2.45 -32.72 -9.58
N ALA A 283 -2.77 -31.52 -10.08
CA ALA A 283 -1.82 -30.43 -10.28
C ALA A 283 -1.31 -29.79 -8.97
N LEU A 284 -1.93 -30.08 -7.82
CA LEU A 284 -1.60 -29.52 -6.51
C LEU A 284 -0.95 -30.54 -5.55
N ALA A 285 -0.83 -31.80 -5.96
CA ALA A 285 -0.26 -32.88 -5.18
C ALA A 285 1.23 -32.66 -4.84
N ARG A 286 1.66 -33.08 -3.63
CA ARG A 286 3.09 -33.12 -3.29
C ARG A 286 3.87 -34.00 -4.27
N GLY A 287 4.95 -33.46 -4.83
CA GLY A 287 5.86 -34.23 -5.69
C GLY A 287 5.33 -34.50 -7.10
N ALA A 288 4.28 -33.80 -7.56
CA ALA A 288 3.91 -33.79 -8.98
C ALA A 288 5.15 -33.49 -9.85
N PRO A 289 5.32 -34.12 -11.03
CA PRO A 289 6.50 -33.90 -11.88
C PRO A 289 6.75 -32.41 -12.11
N GLY A 290 7.88 -31.90 -11.62
CA GLY A 290 8.22 -30.47 -11.69
C GLY A 290 7.97 -29.65 -10.41
N GLY A 291 7.36 -30.23 -9.36
CA GLY A 291 7.20 -29.59 -8.05
C GLY A 291 6.78 -28.13 -8.14
N SER A 292 5.76 -27.85 -8.97
CA SER A 292 5.51 -26.54 -9.57
C SER A 292 5.48 -25.44 -8.52
N LEU A 293 6.48 -24.57 -8.60
CA LEU A 293 6.55 -23.30 -7.89
C LEU A 293 5.17 -22.63 -7.87
N ILE A 294 4.71 -22.18 -6.71
CA ILE A 294 3.47 -21.43 -6.60
C ILE A 294 3.78 -19.93 -6.55
N ALA A 295 3.29 -19.18 -7.52
CA ALA A 295 3.26 -17.73 -7.47
C ALA A 295 2.02 -17.27 -6.71
N PHE A 296 2.20 -16.82 -5.47
CA PHE A 296 1.14 -16.33 -4.61
C PHE A 296 1.03 -14.80 -4.73
N SER A 297 -0.01 -14.31 -5.41
CA SER A 297 -0.35 -12.89 -5.48
C SER A 297 -1.10 -12.43 -4.23
N VAL A 298 -0.49 -11.49 -3.50
CA VAL A 298 -0.98 -10.97 -2.21
C VAL A 298 -1.32 -9.48 -2.31
N GLU A 299 -2.33 -9.03 -1.56
CA GLU A 299 -2.82 -7.65 -1.60
C GLU A 299 -2.09 -6.70 -0.64
N ASP A 300 -1.60 -7.23 0.48
CA ASP A 300 -0.97 -6.46 1.55
C ASP A 300 0.08 -7.27 2.32
N GLU A 301 0.82 -6.59 3.19
CA GLU A 301 1.88 -7.17 4.02
C GLU A 301 1.39 -8.24 5.01
N LEU A 302 0.12 -8.18 5.45
CA LEU A 302 -0.44 -9.20 6.36
C LEU A 302 -0.81 -10.46 5.59
N GLU A 303 -1.33 -10.31 4.37
CA GLU A 303 -1.59 -11.42 3.47
C GLU A 303 -0.31 -12.14 3.05
N LEU A 304 0.78 -11.41 2.83
CA LEU A 304 2.10 -11.99 2.62
C LEU A 304 2.50 -12.91 3.78
N LEU A 305 2.39 -12.46 5.03
CA LEU A 305 2.71 -13.28 6.20
C LEU A 305 1.80 -14.51 6.34
N ARG A 306 0.50 -14.36 6.02
CA ARG A 306 -0.45 -15.49 5.95
C ARG A 306 -0.03 -16.50 4.90
N GLY A 307 0.36 -16.03 3.71
CA GLY A 307 0.84 -16.88 2.63
C GLY A 307 2.12 -17.64 2.98
N ILE A 308 3.08 -17.00 3.67
CA ILE A 308 4.27 -17.67 4.22
C ILE A 308 3.88 -18.76 5.21
N LYS A 309 2.93 -18.49 6.11
CA LYS A 309 2.42 -19.48 7.07
C LYS A 309 1.81 -20.69 6.36
N ILE A 310 1.00 -20.47 5.33
CA ILE A 310 0.41 -21.54 4.51
C ILE A 310 1.50 -22.34 3.77
N GLY A 311 2.47 -21.66 3.15
CA GLY A 311 3.58 -22.32 2.45
C GLY A 311 4.38 -23.25 3.37
N ARG A 312 4.65 -22.81 4.61
CA ARG A 312 5.28 -23.62 5.65
C ARG A 312 4.40 -24.78 6.11
N GLU A 313 3.12 -24.52 6.39
CA GLU A 313 2.16 -25.52 6.87
C GLU A 313 2.06 -26.72 5.92
N PHE A 314 2.04 -26.47 4.60
CA PHE A 314 1.88 -27.52 3.59
C PHE A 314 3.19 -27.92 2.89
N ASN A 315 4.33 -27.37 3.30
CA ASN A 315 5.64 -27.58 2.67
C ASN A 315 5.58 -27.37 1.13
N ARG A 316 5.05 -26.22 0.69
CA ARG A 316 4.92 -25.85 -0.73
C ARG A 316 5.89 -24.72 -1.07
N PRO A 317 6.74 -24.84 -2.10
CA PRO A 317 7.63 -23.77 -2.51
C PRO A 317 6.81 -22.62 -3.10
N MET A 318 6.94 -21.43 -2.52
CA MET A 318 6.18 -20.24 -2.90
C MET A 318 7.12 -19.08 -3.25
N VAL A 319 6.76 -18.37 -4.33
CA VAL A 319 7.22 -17.02 -4.61
C VAL A 319 6.03 -16.08 -4.43
N PHE A 320 6.25 -14.94 -3.79
CA PHE A 320 5.17 -14.00 -3.48
C PHE A 320 5.19 -12.83 -4.46
N VAL A 321 4.09 -12.57 -5.14
CA VAL A 321 3.86 -11.34 -5.89
C VAL A 321 3.33 -10.31 -4.91
N GLY A 322 4.26 -9.50 -4.40
CA GLY A 322 4.07 -8.58 -3.29
C GLY A 322 3.10 -7.44 -3.59
N SER A 323 2.63 -6.73 -2.57
CA SER A 323 1.75 -5.56 -2.64
C SER A 323 2.44 -4.29 -3.13
N GLY A 324 3.76 -4.18 -2.93
CA GLY A 324 4.51 -2.93 -3.06
C GLY A 324 4.53 -2.10 -1.77
N THR A 325 3.97 -2.62 -0.67
CA THR A 325 3.94 -1.97 0.66
C THR A 325 4.70 -2.76 1.73
N GLU A 326 5.57 -3.70 1.34
CA GLU A 326 6.29 -4.59 2.25
C GLU A 326 7.11 -3.83 3.30
N PHE A 327 7.64 -2.66 2.95
CA PHE A 327 8.36 -1.77 3.88
C PHE A 327 7.57 -1.45 5.16
N ARG A 328 6.23 -1.45 5.12
CA ARG A 328 5.38 -1.19 6.30
C ARG A 328 5.50 -2.27 7.38
N ARG A 329 5.98 -3.47 7.03
CA ARG A 329 6.21 -4.61 7.94
C ARG A 329 7.50 -5.36 7.66
N LEU A 330 8.55 -4.61 7.27
CA LEU A 330 9.80 -5.18 6.79
C LEU A 330 10.42 -6.21 7.77
N ASP A 331 10.51 -5.90 9.06
CA ASP A 331 11.19 -6.78 10.03
C ASP A 331 10.55 -8.17 10.13
N ALA A 332 9.21 -8.26 10.08
CA ALA A 332 8.51 -9.54 10.13
C ALA A 332 8.70 -10.33 8.82
N ILE A 333 8.71 -9.63 7.67
CA ILE A 333 8.94 -10.25 6.36
C ILE A 333 10.37 -10.79 6.25
N VAL A 334 11.35 -10.03 6.74
CA VAL A 334 12.77 -10.40 6.72
C VAL A 334 13.05 -11.64 7.56
N ALA A 335 12.30 -11.85 8.65
CA ALA A 335 12.45 -13.00 9.52
C ALA A 335 12.25 -14.34 8.79
N ASP A 336 11.35 -14.38 7.80
CA ASP A 336 11.02 -15.60 7.04
C ASP A 336 11.77 -15.70 5.68
N ARG A 337 12.46 -14.64 5.25
CA ARG A 337 13.22 -14.56 3.98
C ARG A 337 12.46 -15.08 2.73
N PRO A 338 11.24 -14.59 2.45
CA PRO A 338 10.49 -15.01 1.26
C PRO A 338 11.15 -14.54 -0.04
N GLN A 339 10.97 -15.29 -1.12
CA GLN A 339 11.26 -14.80 -2.46
C GLN A 339 10.14 -13.87 -2.92
N LEU A 340 10.48 -12.64 -3.32
CA LEU A 340 9.52 -11.59 -3.66
C LEU A 340 9.63 -11.13 -5.12
N ILE A 341 8.48 -11.01 -5.78
CA ILE A 341 8.27 -10.27 -7.02
C ILE A 341 7.53 -8.98 -6.65
N VAL A 342 8.19 -7.83 -6.77
CA VAL A 342 7.71 -6.54 -6.27
C VAL A 342 7.15 -5.71 -7.43
N PRO A 343 5.87 -5.30 -7.39
CA PRO A 343 5.32 -4.40 -8.39
C PRO A 343 5.87 -2.99 -8.20
N LEU A 344 6.27 -2.33 -9.29
CA LEU A 344 6.63 -0.91 -9.28
C LEU A 344 5.39 -0.01 -9.41
N SER A 345 4.29 -0.38 -8.74
CA SER A 345 3.03 0.37 -8.75
C SER A 345 2.94 1.23 -7.49
N PHE A 346 3.50 2.44 -7.56
CA PHE A 346 3.45 3.38 -6.43
C PHE A 346 2.08 4.05 -6.33
N PRO A 347 1.59 4.34 -5.11
CA PRO A 347 0.34 5.06 -4.92
C PRO A 347 0.38 6.44 -5.57
N GLU A 348 -0.76 6.87 -6.10
CA GLU A 348 -0.91 8.20 -6.66
C GLU A 348 -0.72 9.27 -5.58
N LYS A 349 -0.28 10.46 -6.00
CA LYS A 349 -0.17 11.63 -5.12
C LYS A 349 -1.54 11.91 -4.50
N PRO A 350 -1.67 11.95 -3.15
CA PRO A 350 -2.91 12.35 -2.50
C PRO A 350 -3.35 13.72 -3.02
N GLN A 351 -4.58 13.79 -3.53
CA GLN A 351 -5.18 15.03 -3.99
C GLN A 351 -6.08 15.58 -2.88
N ALA A 352 -6.00 16.87 -2.65
CA ALA A 352 -6.91 17.57 -1.76
C ALA A 352 -7.09 19.00 -2.26
N GLY A 353 -8.34 19.42 -2.42
CA GLY A 353 -8.73 20.76 -2.84
C GLY A 353 -8.78 21.76 -1.68
N SER A 354 -8.67 21.29 -0.43
CA SER A 354 -8.66 22.14 0.77
C SER A 354 -7.76 21.59 1.88
N ILE A 355 -7.45 22.43 2.88
CA ILE A 355 -6.72 22.01 4.08
C ILE A 355 -7.54 20.99 4.88
N GLY A 356 -8.86 21.16 4.98
CA GLY A 356 -9.72 20.19 5.67
C GLY A 356 -9.72 18.81 5.02
N GLU A 357 -9.69 18.75 3.68
CA GLU A 357 -9.53 17.48 2.95
C GLU A 357 -8.16 16.85 3.20
N LEU A 358 -7.08 17.64 3.29
CA LEU A 358 -5.75 17.14 3.66
C LEU A 358 -5.70 16.59 5.09
N GLU A 359 -6.39 17.22 6.03
CA GLU A 359 -6.47 16.79 7.42
C GLU A 359 -7.26 15.48 7.58
N ALA A 360 -8.30 15.29 6.76
CA ALA A 360 -9.12 14.07 6.75
C ALA A 360 -8.38 12.83 6.21
N ILE A 361 -7.33 13.01 5.39
CA ILE A 361 -6.53 11.89 4.90
C ILE A 361 -5.78 11.26 6.07
N GLU A 362 -5.86 9.94 6.22
CA GLU A 362 -5.13 9.22 7.27
C GLU A 362 -3.62 9.40 7.14
N LEU A 363 -2.94 9.54 8.28
CA LEU A 363 -1.48 9.68 8.31
C LEU A 363 -0.78 8.47 7.66
N ARG A 364 -1.32 7.25 7.83
CA ARG A 364 -0.82 6.04 7.17
C ARG A 364 -0.79 6.19 5.65
N THR A 365 -1.83 6.77 5.06
CA THR A 365 -1.93 7.00 3.60
C THR A 365 -0.88 7.99 3.12
N LEU A 366 -0.74 9.12 3.81
CA LEU A 366 0.28 10.13 3.50
C LEU A 366 1.70 9.55 3.55
N MET A 367 2.00 8.82 4.62
CA MET A 367 3.32 8.19 4.80
C MET A 367 3.59 7.09 3.79
N THR A 368 2.56 6.35 3.37
CA THR A 368 2.70 5.32 2.33
C THR A 368 3.08 5.95 1.00
N TRP A 369 2.39 7.02 0.61
CA TRP A 369 2.71 7.73 -0.62
C TRP A 369 4.18 8.17 -0.66
N GLU A 370 4.66 8.75 0.43
CA GLU A 370 6.04 9.19 0.52
C GLU A 370 7.05 8.03 0.48
N GLN A 371 6.76 6.92 1.16
CA GLN A 371 7.73 5.84 1.37
C GLN A 371 7.71 4.75 0.30
N ALA A 372 6.63 4.60 -0.48
CA ALA A 372 6.51 3.52 -1.46
C ALA A 372 7.68 3.40 -2.46
N PRO A 373 8.27 4.49 -2.98
CA PRO A 373 9.46 4.38 -3.85
C PRO A 373 10.69 3.76 -3.18
N THR A 374 10.80 3.82 -1.84
CA THR A 374 11.92 3.24 -1.09
C THR A 374 11.82 1.71 -0.94
N ASN A 375 10.66 1.11 -1.27
CA ASN A 375 10.37 -0.29 -0.99
C ASN A 375 11.40 -1.26 -1.61
N PRO A 376 11.73 -1.20 -2.91
CA PRO A 376 12.74 -2.10 -3.50
C PRO A 376 14.11 -1.96 -2.84
N ALA A 377 14.53 -0.72 -2.54
CA ALA A 377 15.81 -0.43 -1.90
C ALA A 377 15.90 -1.03 -0.49
N ARG A 378 14.81 -0.92 0.29
CA ARG A 378 14.73 -1.48 1.64
C ARG A 378 14.75 -3.00 1.65
N LEU A 379 14.04 -3.64 0.72
CA LEU A 379 14.05 -5.09 0.55
C LEU A 379 15.44 -5.61 0.14
N GLU A 380 16.12 -4.91 -0.77
CA GLU A 380 17.49 -5.24 -1.18
C GLU A 380 18.48 -5.06 -0.02
N LYS A 381 18.43 -3.93 0.69
CA LYS A 381 19.27 -3.65 1.86
C LYS A 381 19.06 -4.68 2.99
N ALA A 382 17.85 -5.23 3.11
CA ALA A 382 17.53 -6.28 4.07
C ALA A 382 17.96 -7.69 3.61
N GLY A 383 18.50 -7.84 2.40
CA GLY A 383 19.02 -9.10 1.88
C GLY A 383 17.96 -10.08 1.36
N LEU A 384 16.78 -9.58 0.94
CA LEU A 384 15.71 -10.41 0.39
C LEU A 384 15.82 -10.67 -1.13
N SER A 385 16.75 -10.01 -1.80
CA SER A 385 17.01 -10.14 -3.24
C SER A 385 15.72 -10.20 -4.10
N PRO A 386 14.86 -9.16 -4.05
CA PRO A 386 13.58 -9.18 -4.77
C PRO A 386 13.77 -9.18 -6.30
N LEU A 387 12.67 -9.36 -7.02
CA LEU A 387 12.51 -9.14 -8.46
C LEU A 387 11.53 -7.99 -8.69
N LEU A 388 11.51 -7.40 -9.91
CA LEU A 388 10.59 -6.31 -10.25
C LEU A 388 9.62 -6.73 -11.34
N THR A 389 8.37 -6.27 -11.27
CA THR A 389 7.33 -6.56 -12.27
C THR A 389 6.53 -5.31 -12.66
N SER A 390 6.03 -5.31 -13.90
CA SER A 390 5.05 -4.31 -14.38
C SER A 390 3.62 -4.58 -13.92
N SER A 391 3.37 -5.72 -13.25
CA SER A 391 2.06 -6.06 -12.71
C SER A 391 1.51 -4.94 -11.82
N ARG A 392 0.18 -4.79 -11.81
CA ARG A 392 -0.60 -3.77 -11.07
C ARG A 392 -0.34 -2.31 -11.46
N LEU A 393 0.47 -2.05 -12.48
CA LEU A 393 0.50 -0.72 -13.09
C LEU A 393 -0.79 -0.46 -13.87
N ARG A 394 -1.43 0.68 -13.61
CA ARG A 394 -2.55 1.18 -14.45
C ARG A 394 -2.08 1.46 -15.87
N ASP A 395 -0.89 2.04 -15.99
CA ASP A 395 -0.20 2.31 -17.24
C ASP A 395 1.18 1.66 -17.22
N ARG A 396 1.38 0.63 -18.05
CA ARG A 396 2.66 -0.07 -18.18
C ARG A 396 3.77 0.86 -18.68
N GLY A 397 3.43 1.96 -19.35
CA GLY A 397 4.37 3.00 -19.79
C GLY A 397 5.13 3.70 -18.65
N GLN A 398 4.67 3.56 -17.40
CA GLN A 398 5.29 4.18 -16.23
C GLN A 398 6.40 3.33 -15.60
N PHE A 399 6.64 2.10 -16.08
CA PHE A 399 7.55 1.17 -15.43
C PHE A 399 8.96 1.73 -15.26
N LEU A 400 9.59 2.20 -16.34
CA LEU A 400 10.95 2.76 -16.28
C LEU A 400 11.01 4.05 -15.45
N THR A 401 9.94 4.86 -15.46
CA THR A 401 9.83 6.06 -14.62
C THR A 401 9.85 5.69 -13.13
N ASN A 402 9.09 4.67 -12.74
CA ASN A 402 9.03 4.20 -11.36
C ASN A 402 10.31 3.47 -10.95
N LEU A 403 10.94 2.72 -11.86
CA LEU A 403 12.25 2.10 -11.64
C LEU A 403 13.32 3.16 -11.31
N ARG A 404 13.41 4.21 -12.14
CA ARG A 404 14.32 5.34 -11.90
C ARG A 404 13.98 6.07 -10.61
N SER A 405 12.70 6.15 -10.24
CA SER A 405 12.30 6.67 -8.94
C SER A 405 12.83 5.81 -7.80
N ALA A 406 12.72 4.48 -7.87
CA ALA A 406 13.28 3.59 -6.84
C ALA A 406 14.80 3.73 -6.70
N VAL A 407 15.53 3.88 -7.82
CA VAL A 407 16.98 4.13 -7.81
C VAL A 407 17.33 5.45 -7.13
N ARG A 408 16.60 6.54 -7.44
CA ARG A 408 16.75 7.82 -6.74
C ARG A 408 16.46 7.71 -5.23
N HIS A 409 15.62 6.76 -4.83
CA HIS A 409 15.28 6.48 -3.43
C HIS A 409 16.18 5.39 -2.79
N GLY A 410 17.35 5.12 -3.38
CA GLY A 410 18.41 4.32 -2.76
C GLY A 410 18.54 2.89 -3.26
N LEU A 411 17.79 2.48 -4.30
CA LEU A 411 17.99 1.16 -4.92
C LEU A 411 19.30 1.18 -5.74
N PRO A 412 20.29 0.31 -5.47
CA PRO A 412 21.52 0.28 -6.25
C PRO A 412 21.25 -0.07 -7.72
N GLU A 413 21.86 0.65 -8.66
CA GLU A 413 21.69 0.43 -10.11
C GLU A 413 22.01 -0.99 -10.55
N GLN A 414 23.09 -1.58 -10.02
CA GLN A 414 23.45 -2.97 -10.29
C GLN A 414 22.34 -3.94 -9.85
N ALA A 415 21.84 -3.76 -8.62
CA ALA A 415 20.77 -4.59 -8.09
C ALA A 415 19.50 -4.43 -8.93
N ALA A 416 19.14 -3.19 -9.29
CA ALA A 416 18.01 -2.92 -10.17
C ALA A 416 18.12 -3.65 -11.52
N LEU A 417 19.32 -3.71 -12.12
CA LEU A 417 19.54 -4.44 -13.36
C LEU A 417 19.45 -5.98 -13.17
N GLU A 418 19.98 -6.51 -12.06
CA GLU A 418 19.82 -7.93 -11.69
C GLU A 418 18.34 -8.32 -11.54
N MET A 419 17.53 -7.44 -10.94
CA MET A 419 16.09 -7.63 -10.72
C MET A 419 15.28 -7.73 -12.02
N LEU A 420 15.80 -7.20 -13.13
CA LEU A 420 15.17 -7.22 -14.45
C LEU A 420 15.72 -8.31 -15.38
N THR A 421 16.87 -8.91 -15.05
CA THR A 421 17.62 -9.79 -15.95
C THR A 421 17.97 -11.14 -15.31
N THR A 422 19.04 -11.21 -14.53
CA THR A 422 19.60 -12.47 -14.03
C THR A 422 18.71 -13.14 -12.98
N ARG A 423 18.09 -12.38 -12.07
CA ARG A 423 17.20 -12.92 -11.02
C ARG A 423 15.91 -13.54 -11.60
N PRO A 424 15.13 -12.87 -12.46
CA PRO A 424 13.96 -13.49 -13.09
C PRO A 424 14.34 -14.69 -13.97
N ALA A 425 15.47 -14.63 -14.70
CA ALA A 425 15.95 -15.78 -15.46
C ALA A 425 16.24 -17.00 -14.55
N ALA A 426 16.85 -16.78 -13.38
CA ALA A 426 17.12 -17.85 -12.41
C ALA A 426 15.84 -18.43 -11.82
N LEU A 427 14.91 -17.59 -11.35
CA LEU A 427 13.62 -18.01 -10.78
C LEU A 427 12.82 -18.90 -11.74
N LEU A 428 12.76 -18.50 -13.01
CA LEU A 428 12.01 -19.22 -14.04
C LEU A 428 12.75 -20.44 -14.61
N GLY A 429 13.99 -20.69 -14.19
CA GLY A 429 14.82 -21.79 -14.69
C GLY A 429 15.34 -21.57 -16.11
N LEU A 430 15.55 -20.31 -16.51
CA LEU A 430 15.96 -19.87 -17.85
C LEU A 430 17.32 -19.15 -17.88
N ALA A 431 18.10 -19.21 -16.80
CA ALA A 431 19.41 -18.57 -16.70
C ALA A 431 20.41 -19.05 -17.78
N GLY A 432 20.26 -20.26 -18.31
CA GLY A 432 21.06 -20.77 -19.43
C GLY A 432 20.68 -20.18 -20.80
N GLU A 433 19.50 -19.58 -20.92
CA GLU A 433 18.98 -19.05 -22.20
C GLU A 433 18.82 -17.53 -22.22
N LEU A 434 18.65 -16.90 -21.05
CA LEU A 434 18.30 -15.48 -20.87
C LEU A 434 19.11 -14.84 -19.73
N GLY A 435 18.89 -13.54 -19.50
CA GLY A 435 19.39 -12.78 -18.36
C GLY A 435 20.80 -12.18 -18.52
N SER A 436 21.51 -12.47 -19.61
CA SER A 436 22.80 -11.86 -19.95
C SER A 436 23.07 -11.94 -21.45
N ILE A 437 24.06 -11.20 -21.93
CA ILE A 437 24.51 -11.19 -23.33
C ILE A 437 25.71 -12.14 -23.48
N ASP A 438 25.51 -13.44 -23.24
CA ASP A 438 26.57 -14.44 -23.41
C ASP A 438 26.40 -15.25 -24.71
N PRO A 439 27.49 -15.67 -25.38
CA PRO A 439 27.41 -16.56 -26.53
C PRO A 439 26.58 -17.81 -26.26
N GLY A 440 25.72 -18.18 -27.21
CA GLY A 440 24.80 -19.31 -27.12
C GLY A 440 23.43 -18.99 -26.52
N LYS A 441 23.29 -17.89 -25.75
CA LYS A 441 22.00 -17.43 -25.22
C LYS A 441 21.11 -16.85 -26.33
N ARG A 442 19.80 -16.75 -26.06
CA ARG A 442 18.85 -16.14 -27.00
C ARG A 442 19.18 -14.65 -27.16
N ALA A 443 19.09 -14.13 -28.38
CA ALA A 443 19.36 -12.73 -28.67
C ALA A 443 18.16 -11.84 -28.27
N ASN A 444 17.95 -11.73 -26.96
CA ASN A 444 17.00 -10.82 -26.36
C ASN A 444 17.78 -9.62 -25.81
N LEU A 445 17.61 -8.44 -26.41
CA LEU A 445 18.44 -7.25 -26.15
C LEU A 445 17.58 -5.99 -26.03
N VAL A 446 18.02 -5.02 -25.24
CA VAL A 446 17.42 -3.67 -25.18
C VAL A 446 18.47 -2.66 -25.61
N VAL A 447 18.11 -1.74 -26.51
CA VAL A 447 18.99 -0.67 -26.98
C VAL A 447 18.45 0.67 -26.54
N LEU A 448 19.30 1.44 -25.84
CA LEU A 448 18.96 2.76 -25.31
C LEU A 448 19.91 3.83 -25.86
N ASP A 449 19.43 5.08 -25.94
CA ASP A 449 20.24 6.24 -26.34
C ASP A 449 21.19 6.73 -25.23
N ARG A 450 21.00 6.27 -24.00
CA ARG A 450 21.75 6.66 -22.79
C ARG A 450 21.77 5.53 -21.74
N PRO A 451 22.57 5.62 -20.67
CA PRO A 451 22.51 4.65 -19.56
C PRO A 451 21.08 4.47 -19.03
N LEU A 452 20.73 3.25 -18.58
CA LEU A 452 19.35 2.88 -18.22
C LEU A 452 18.71 3.82 -17.19
N PHE A 453 19.51 4.25 -16.21
CA PHE A 453 19.06 5.03 -15.06
C PHE A 453 19.14 6.54 -15.28
N ASP A 454 19.64 7.00 -16.42
CA ASP A 454 19.55 8.40 -16.83
C ASP A 454 18.07 8.79 -17.02
N ARG A 455 17.64 9.92 -16.44
CA ARG A 455 16.25 10.39 -16.45
C ARG A 455 15.70 10.60 -17.87
N GLN A 456 16.55 11.02 -18.81
CA GLN A 456 16.22 11.28 -20.21
C GLN A 456 16.45 10.07 -21.11
N SER A 457 16.95 8.94 -20.59
CA SER A 457 17.20 7.74 -21.36
C SER A 457 15.90 7.17 -21.93
N ARG A 458 15.96 6.77 -23.21
CA ARG A 458 14.84 6.20 -23.97
C ARG A 458 15.24 4.86 -24.56
N VAL A 459 14.30 3.93 -24.54
CA VAL A 459 14.41 2.67 -25.30
C VAL A 459 14.19 3.01 -26.78
N LEU A 460 15.19 2.75 -27.61
CA LEU A 460 15.14 2.95 -29.06
C LEU A 460 14.54 1.73 -29.77
N GLY A 461 14.81 0.54 -29.24
CA GLY A 461 14.32 -0.71 -29.79
C GLY A 461 14.73 -1.89 -28.92
N VAL A 462 14.13 -3.03 -29.22
CA VAL A 462 14.45 -4.31 -28.56
C VAL A 462 14.67 -5.40 -29.61
N TRP A 463 15.52 -6.36 -29.29
CA TRP A 463 15.62 -7.62 -30.03
C TRP A 463 14.90 -8.68 -29.22
N VAL A 464 14.03 -9.47 -29.86
CA VAL A 464 13.36 -10.62 -29.26
C VAL A 464 13.66 -11.84 -30.11
N ASP A 465 14.34 -12.83 -29.53
CA ASP A 465 14.87 -14.00 -30.26
C ASP A 465 15.62 -13.61 -31.55
N GLY A 466 16.37 -12.50 -31.50
CA GLY A 466 17.16 -11.95 -32.60
C GLY A 466 16.40 -11.13 -33.64
N ASN A 467 15.07 -11.00 -33.54
CA ASN A 467 14.29 -10.11 -34.38
C ASN A 467 14.27 -8.70 -33.79
N ALA A 468 14.66 -7.70 -34.57
CA ALA A 468 14.64 -6.30 -34.16
C ALA A 468 13.22 -5.72 -34.21
N TYR A 469 12.83 -5.04 -33.15
CA TYR A 469 11.58 -4.28 -33.02
C TYR A 469 11.93 -2.84 -32.68
N ASP A 470 11.95 -1.99 -33.71
CA ASP A 470 12.21 -0.56 -33.57
C ASP A 470 10.95 0.15 -33.04
N LEU A 471 11.09 0.90 -31.96
CA LEU A 471 9.99 1.70 -31.40
C LEU A 471 10.01 3.09 -32.01
N ALA A 472 9.75 3.13 -33.32
CA ALA A 472 9.82 4.30 -34.19
C ALA A 472 11.21 4.99 -34.20
N PRO A 473 11.73 5.38 -35.37
CA PRO A 473 12.87 6.27 -35.41
C PRO A 473 12.49 7.57 -34.67
N ALA A 474 13.41 8.07 -33.85
CA ALA A 474 13.27 9.42 -33.30
C ALA A 474 12.97 10.37 -34.48
N PRO A 475 11.90 11.19 -34.43
CA PRO A 475 11.67 12.15 -35.48
C PRO A 475 12.90 13.04 -35.58
N GLY A 476 13.43 13.21 -36.80
CA GLY A 476 14.52 14.15 -37.04
C GLY A 476 14.15 15.55 -36.50
N PRO A 477 15.13 16.37 -36.11
CA PRO A 477 14.87 17.65 -35.45
C PRO A 477 13.87 18.51 -36.22
N LEU A 478 12.78 18.91 -35.55
CA LEU A 478 11.73 19.75 -36.15
C LEU A 478 12.05 21.24 -36.12
N GLU A 479 13.11 21.63 -35.39
CA GLU A 479 13.58 23.03 -35.26
C GLU A 479 13.70 23.68 -36.63
N GLY A 480 13.00 24.79 -36.85
CA GLY A 480 13.04 25.54 -38.10
C GLY A 480 11.75 26.28 -38.41
N THR A 481 11.74 27.01 -39.53
CA THR A 481 10.55 27.69 -40.06
C THR A 481 9.97 26.87 -41.20
N TRP A 482 8.65 26.70 -41.19
CA TRP A 482 7.91 25.83 -42.09
C TRP A 482 6.77 26.60 -42.75
N LYS A 483 6.71 26.65 -44.07
CA LYS A 483 5.63 27.30 -44.81
C LYS A 483 4.37 26.43 -44.76
N LEU A 484 3.30 26.92 -44.16
CA LEU A 484 2.03 26.21 -43.95
C LEU A 484 1.04 26.50 -45.09
N THR A 485 0.41 25.44 -45.59
CA THR A 485 -0.67 25.48 -46.58
C THR A 485 -1.86 24.69 -46.07
N VAL A 486 -3.05 25.30 -46.00
CA VAL A 486 -4.31 24.64 -45.65
C VAL A 486 -5.19 24.55 -46.90
N VAL A 487 -5.62 23.35 -47.26
CA VAL A 487 -6.42 23.08 -48.47
C VAL A 487 -7.87 23.54 -48.24
N GLY A 488 -8.41 24.30 -49.18
CA GLY A 488 -9.81 24.76 -49.15
C GLY A 488 -10.06 26.15 -48.54
N THR A 489 -9.00 26.89 -48.20
CA THR A 489 -9.11 28.28 -47.71
C THR A 489 -8.68 29.29 -48.78
N VAL A 490 -9.57 30.21 -49.16
CA VAL A 490 -9.26 31.32 -50.09
C VAL A 490 -8.97 32.57 -49.25
N GLY A 491 -7.71 32.81 -48.93
CA GLY A 491 -7.22 34.00 -48.21
C GLY A 491 -5.71 34.18 -48.42
N ALA A 492 -5.30 35.36 -48.89
CA ALA A 492 -3.98 35.65 -49.44
C ALA A 492 -2.94 36.08 -48.38
N GLY A 493 -2.73 35.27 -47.33
CA GLY A 493 -1.66 35.47 -46.35
C GLY A 493 -0.66 34.33 -46.37
N GLU A 494 0.65 34.61 -46.50
CA GLU A 494 1.68 33.60 -46.28
C GLU A 494 1.72 33.20 -44.80
N ARG A 495 1.56 31.90 -44.53
CA ARG A 495 1.54 31.34 -43.17
C ARG A 495 2.79 30.52 -42.93
N SER A 496 3.39 30.67 -41.77
CA SER A 496 4.53 29.87 -41.35
C SER A 496 4.36 29.30 -39.95
N LEU A 497 4.78 28.05 -39.73
CA LEU A 497 4.98 27.46 -38.42
C LEU A 497 6.46 27.61 -38.07
N VAL A 498 6.76 28.32 -36.99
CA VAL A 498 8.10 28.39 -36.41
C VAL A 498 8.16 27.39 -35.25
N ILE A 499 9.00 26.38 -35.39
CA ILE A 499 9.15 25.29 -34.41
C ILE A 499 10.51 25.47 -33.71
N GLY A 500 10.49 25.66 -32.39
CA GLY A 500 11.70 25.82 -31.57
C GLY A 500 12.41 24.50 -31.23
N ARG A 501 13.60 24.59 -30.63
CA ARG A 501 14.38 23.43 -30.13
C ARG A 501 13.66 22.61 -29.07
N ASP A 502 12.74 23.23 -28.36
CA ASP A 502 11.86 22.67 -27.34
C ASP A 502 10.56 22.09 -27.94
N ASN A 503 10.45 22.05 -29.26
CA ASN A 503 9.23 21.74 -30.02
C ASN A 503 8.08 22.73 -29.77
N ALA A 504 8.32 23.92 -29.22
CA ALA A 504 7.29 24.95 -29.16
C ALA A 504 6.92 25.40 -30.57
N VAL A 505 5.64 25.39 -30.91
CA VAL A 505 5.15 25.76 -32.25
C VAL A 505 4.45 27.11 -32.17
N THR A 506 4.87 28.03 -33.03
CA THR A 506 4.22 29.35 -33.21
C THR A 506 3.76 29.49 -34.65
N LEU A 507 2.47 29.72 -34.85
CA LEU A 507 1.92 30.13 -36.14
C LEU A 507 2.15 31.62 -36.36
N VAL A 508 2.64 31.97 -37.54
CA VAL A 508 2.84 33.35 -38.00
C VAL A 508 2.03 33.56 -39.27
N GLU A 509 1.16 34.57 -39.27
CA GLU A 509 0.39 35.04 -40.43
C GLU A 509 0.46 36.57 -40.46
N GLY A 510 1.24 37.14 -41.38
CA GLY A 510 1.59 38.56 -41.36
C GLY A 510 2.24 38.96 -40.02
N ASP A 511 1.67 39.97 -39.36
CA ASP A 511 2.14 40.44 -38.03
C ASP A 511 1.52 39.67 -36.85
N THR A 512 0.58 38.76 -37.11
CA THR A 512 -0.12 38.00 -36.07
C THR A 512 0.66 36.75 -35.69
N ARG A 513 0.88 36.54 -34.39
CA ARG A 513 1.56 35.37 -33.84
C ARG A 513 0.63 34.62 -32.89
N SER A 514 0.48 33.31 -33.08
CA SER A 514 -0.34 32.45 -32.22
C SER A 514 0.46 31.24 -31.76
N ARG A 515 0.58 31.03 -30.45
CA ARG A 515 1.32 29.91 -29.87
C ARG A 515 0.41 28.70 -29.75
N ALA A 516 0.92 27.54 -30.17
CA ALA A 516 0.22 26.28 -30.01
C ALA A 516 0.32 25.76 -28.56
N THR A 517 -0.74 25.12 -28.09
CA THR A 517 -0.82 24.38 -26.83
C THR A 517 -0.97 22.88 -27.10
N ASN A 518 -0.72 22.04 -26.09
CA ASN A 518 -0.76 20.57 -26.21
C ASN A 518 0.06 20.03 -27.40
N VAL A 519 1.22 20.63 -27.65
CA VAL A 519 2.12 20.16 -28.70
C VAL A 519 2.72 18.82 -28.27
N SER A 520 2.54 17.80 -29.09
CA SER A 520 3.15 16.49 -28.89
C SER A 520 3.81 16.03 -30.19
N VAL A 521 4.99 15.44 -30.06
CA VAL A 521 5.70 14.80 -31.17
C VAL A 521 5.91 13.35 -30.80
N SER A 522 5.21 12.43 -31.46
CA SER A 522 5.29 11.01 -31.16
C SER A 522 5.06 10.17 -32.41
N ALA A 523 5.79 9.05 -32.55
CA ALA A 523 5.65 8.09 -33.65
C ALA A 523 5.66 8.72 -35.06
N GLY A 524 6.55 9.69 -35.31
CA GLY A 524 6.64 10.39 -36.60
C GLY A 524 5.45 11.32 -36.87
N ARG A 525 4.68 11.70 -35.85
CA ARG A 525 3.54 12.62 -35.96
C ARG A 525 3.71 13.82 -35.03
N LEU A 526 3.23 14.96 -35.49
CA LEU A 526 3.13 16.22 -34.77
C LEU A 526 1.65 16.51 -34.51
N SER A 527 1.24 16.56 -33.25
CA SER A 527 -0.10 17.01 -32.85
C SER A 527 -0.02 18.31 -32.08
N MET A 528 -0.97 19.21 -32.28
CA MET A 528 -1.04 20.47 -31.55
C MET A 528 -2.45 21.06 -31.56
N VAL A 529 -2.72 21.97 -30.63
CA VAL A 529 -3.95 22.77 -30.60
C VAL A 529 -3.59 24.24 -30.72
N MET A 530 -4.31 25.00 -31.54
CA MET A 530 -4.13 26.45 -31.66
C MET A 530 -5.45 27.14 -32.02
N ASP A 531 -5.45 28.47 -32.11
CA ASP A 531 -6.63 29.23 -32.55
C ASP A 531 -7.02 28.87 -33.99
N ALA A 532 -8.31 28.58 -34.22
CA ALA A 532 -8.85 28.22 -35.53
C ALA A 532 -8.98 29.42 -36.47
N LYS A 533 -9.14 30.63 -35.92
CA LYS A 533 -9.39 31.87 -36.65
C LYS A 533 -8.33 32.19 -37.73
N PRO A 534 -7.00 32.08 -37.48
CA PRO A 534 -5.98 32.30 -38.51
C PRO A 534 -5.86 31.14 -39.52
N LEU A 535 -6.50 29.99 -39.28
CA LEU A 535 -6.32 28.80 -40.12
C LEU A 535 -7.44 28.63 -41.13
N VAL A 536 -8.69 28.95 -40.76
CA VAL A 536 -9.87 28.75 -41.60
C VAL A 536 -10.89 29.90 -41.50
N ARG A 537 -11.54 30.25 -42.62
CA ARG A 537 -12.38 31.46 -42.79
C ARG A 537 -13.62 31.54 -41.87
N ALA A 538 -14.08 30.41 -41.34
CA ALA A 538 -15.27 30.29 -40.48
C ALA A 538 -14.94 29.75 -39.07
N GLY A 539 -13.66 29.78 -38.66
CA GLY A 539 -13.21 29.21 -37.39
C GLY A 539 -13.35 30.18 -36.23
N GLU A 540 -14.28 29.92 -35.32
CA GLU A 540 -14.24 30.44 -33.96
C GLU A 540 -13.84 29.32 -32.99
N GLY A 541 -12.96 29.59 -32.03
CA GLY A 541 -12.47 28.61 -31.06
C GLY A 541 -11.14 27.95 -31.46
N SER A 542 -10.87 26.75 -30.94
CA SER A 542 -9.60 26.05 -31.17
C SER A 542 -9.67 25.05 -32.33
N ALA A 543 -8.54 24.87 -33.01
CA ALA A 543 -8.32 23.83 -34.01
C ALA A 543 -7.29 22.83 -33.50
N ALA A 544 -7.59 21.55 -33.61
CA ALA A 544 -6.65 20.46 -33.37
C ALA A 544 -6.00 20.04 -34.70
N LEU A 545 -4.68 20.13 -34.78
CA LEU A 545 -3.88 19.75 -35.94
C LEU A 545 -3.15 18.44 -35.62
N THR A 546 -3.20 17.50 -36.55
CA THR A 546 -2.37 16.29 -36.52
C THR A 546 -1.69 16.11 -37.87
N GLY A 547 -0.36 16.10 -37.90
CA GLY A 547 0.46 15.94 -39.10
C GLY A 547 1.42 14.76 -38.98
N VAL A 548 1.71 14.10 -40.09
CA VAL A 548 2.80 13.13 -40.25
C VAL A 548 4.04 13.86 -40.73
N ILE A 549 5.19 13.53 -40.15
CA ILE A 549 6.51 14.08 -40.45
C ILE A 549 7.13 13.27 -41.58
N GLY A 550 7.37 13.91 -42.73
CA GLY A 550 8.13 13.34 -43.83
C GLY A 550 9.62 13.65 -43.68
N LEU A 551 10.45 12.60 -43.71
CA LEU A 551 11.90 12.70 -43.66
C LEU A 551 12.50 12.62 -45.08
N ASP A 552 13.65 13.26 -45.31
CA ASP A 552 14.47 13.04 -46.50
C ASP A 552 15.39 11.82 -46.37
N GLN A 553 16.15 11.52 -47.43
CA GLN A 553 17.12 10.40 -47.47
C GLN A 553 18.23 10.50 -46.42
N ALA A 554 18.42 11.66 -45.79
CA ALA A 554 19.39 11.89 -44.71
C ALA A 554 18.74 11.86 -43.31
N GLY A 555 17.44 11.53 -43.20
CA GLY A 555 16.71 11.44 -41.95
C GLY A 555 16.28 12.80 -41.37
N LYS A 556 16.36 13.89 -42.14
CA LYS A 556 15.95 15.22 -41.72
C LYS A 556 14.48 15.46 -42.08
N SER A 557 13.72 16.01 -41.14
CA SER A 557 12.30 16.32 -41.35
C SER A 557 12.17 17.44 -42.40
N GLN A 558 11.53 17.19 -43.54
CA GLN A 558 11.39 18.17 -44.64
C GLN A 558 9.94 18.58 -44.90
N THR A 559 8.98 17.70 -44.62
CA THR A 559 7.56 17.97 -44.85
C THR A 559 6.72 17.56 -43.64
N LEU A 560 5.59 18.25 -43.47
CA LEU A 560 4.53 17.91 -42.54
C LEU A 560 3.24 17.83 -43.35
N THR A 561 2.45 16.79 -43.17
CA THR A 561 1.14 16.66 -43.86
C THR A 561 0.11 16.05 -42.94
N GLY A 562 -1.10 16.59 -42.90
CA GLY A 562 -2.16 15.94 -42.15
C GLY A 562 -3.45 16.72 -42.07
N GLN A 563 -4.24 16.41 -41.04
CA GLN A 563 -5.59 16.93 -40.88
C GLN A 563 -5.67 17.95 -39.75
N LEU A 564 -6.48 18.97 -39.98
CA LEU A 564 -6.90 19.96 -39.01
C LEU A 564 -8.41 19.79 -38.80
N ARG A 565 -8.84 19.75 -37.54
CA ARG A 565 -10.26 19.67 -37.16
C ARG A 565 -10.63 20.84 -36.25
N THR A 566 -11.67 21.57 -36.61
CA THR A 566 -12.20 22.69 -35.82
C THR A 566 -13.25 22.21 -34.81
N THR A 567 -13.51 23.04 -33.79
CA THR A 567 -14.54 22.79 -32.76
C THR A 567 -15.96 22.65 -33.31
N ASP A 568 -16.26 23.22 -34.49
CA ASP A 568 -17.53 23.04 -35.21
C ASP A 568 -17.61 21.69 -35.98
N GLY A 569 -16.60 20.82 -35.84
CA GLY A 569 -16.58 19.47 -36.39
C GLY A 569 -16.07 19.36 -37.83
N LYS A 570 -15.81 20.48 -38.53
CA LYS A 570 -15.29 20.48 -39.90
C LYS A 570 -13.81 20.07 -39.94
N SER A 571 -13.42 19.40 -41.03
CA SER A 571 -12.06 18.88 -41.22
C SER A 571 -11.43 19.43 -42.50
N TYR A 572 -10.17 19.83 -42.41
CA TYR A 572 -9.38 20.40 -43.50
C TYR A 572 -8.04 19.67 -43.60
N GLN A 573 -7.48 19.57 -44.80
CA GLN A 573 -6.13 19.04 -45.00
C GLN A 573 -5.13 20.19 -44.92
N TRP A 574 -3.97 19.95 -44.33
CA TRP A 574 -2.87 20.90 -44.30
C TRP A 574 -1.54 20.22 -44.62
N SER A 575 -0.61 21.00 -45.14
CA SER A 575 0.77 20.62 -45.34
C SER A 575 1.70 21.75 -44.93
N ALA A 576 2.89 21.44 -44.44
CA ALA A 576 3.93 22.43 -44.24
C ALA A 576 5.26 21.93 -44.81
N ALA A 577 5.96 22.80 -45.54
CA ALA A 577 7.28 22.51 -46.10
C ALA A 577 8.33 23.33 -45.37
N ARG A 578 9.44 22.70 -44.98
CA ARG A 578 10.54 23.42 -44.32
C ARG A 578 11.12 24.47 -45.26
N VAL A 579 11.29 25.69 -44.75
CA VAL A 579 11.90 26.82 -45.47
C VAL A 579 13.17 27.34 -44.81
N SER A 580 13.38 27.07 -43.51
CA SER A 580 14.62 27.41 -42.80
C SER A 580 14.92 26.38 -41.71
N ASP A 581 16.22 26.15 -41.48
CA ASP A 581 16.73 25.35 -40.36
C ASP A 581 16.79 26.13 -39.04
N LYS A 582 16.62 27.46 -39.10
CA LYS A 582 16.55 28.33 -37.93
C LYS A 582 15.10 28.64 -37.60
N ALA A 583 14.74 28.59 -36.32
CA ALA A 583 13.43 28.95 -35.82
C ALA A 583 13.27 30.47 -35.70
N ASP A 584 13.39 31.18 -36.82
CA ASP A 584 13.37 32.65 -36.86
C ASP A 584 11.93 33.16 -37.04
N LEU A 585 11.47 34.06 -36.17
CA LEU A 585 10.19 34.76 -36.30
C LEU A 585 10.35 35.99 -37.23
N PRO A 586 9.56 36.15 -38.31
CA PRO A 586 9.63 37.32 -39.20
C PRO A 586 9.36 38.64 -38.46
N ALA A 587 10.04 39.72 -38.86
CA ALA A 587 9.83 41.07 -38.32
C ALA A 587 8.65 41.78 -39.04
N PRO A 588 7.81 42.57 -38.34
CA PRO A 588 6.62 43.21 -38.93
C PRO A 588 6.96 44.36 -39.92
N GLN A 589 6.18 44.52 -41.00
CA GLN A 589 6.40 45.53 -42.05
C GLN A 589 5.63 46.85 -41.79
N ARG A 590 6.29 48.01 -41.86
CA ARG A 590 5.68 49.37 -41.79
C ARG A 590 5.57 50.02 -43.18
N THR A 591 4.42 50.61 -43.52
CA THR A 591 4.18 51.42 -44.75
C THR A 591 4.62 52.89 -44.57
N PRO A 592 5.14 53.59 -45.61
CA PRO A 592 5.79 54.89 -45.46
C PRO A 592 4.95 56.09 -45.95
N GLY A 593 4.89 57.15 -45.13
CA GLY A 593 4.33 58.45 -45.51
C GLY A 593 4.31 59.46 -44.35
N GLY A 594 5.46 60.11 -44.08
CA GLY A 594 5.63 61.20 -43.11
C GLY A 594 7.06 61.28 -42.55
N GLN A 595 7.87 62.21 -43.08
CA GLN A 595 9.31 62.41 -42.82
C GLN A 595 9.61 62.86 -41.36
N ALA A 596 10.31 62.01 -40.60
CA ALA A 596 11.73 62.08 -40.15
C ALA A 596 12.02 63.13 -39.05
N PRO A 597 12.58 62.67 -37.92
CA PRO A 597 14.03 62.41 -37.85
C PRO A 597 14.31 60.94 -37.49
N GLU A 598 15.22 60.29 -38.21
CA GLU A 598 16.61 60.10 -37.77
C GLU A 598 16.74 59.59 -36.33
N GLY A 599 17.11 58.31 -36.22
CA GLY A 599 17.93 57.81 -35.12
C GLY A 599 17.29 56.82 -34.16
N GLU A 600 16.70 55.70 -34.62
CA GLU A 600 16.55 54.54 -33.74
C GLU A 600 17.60 53.48 -34.10
N ALA A 601 18.70 53.60 -33.37
CA ALA A 601 19.79 52.66 -33.31
C ALA A 601 19.41 51.46 -32.43
N ALA A 602 19.78 50.27 -32.91
CA ALA A 602 20.36 49.18 -32.10
C ALA A 602 19.45 48.50 -31.03
N PRO A 603 19.85 47.33 -30.51
CA PRO A 603 19.04 46.54 -29.58
C PRO A 603 18.93 47.31 -28.26
N ALA A 604 17.88 47.07 -27.46
CA ALA A 604 17.71 47.69 -26.14
C ALA A 604 18.95 47.40 -25.26
N ALA A 605 19.89 48.34 -25.28
CA ALA A 605 21.00 48.40 -24.36
C ALA A 605 20.48 49.15 -23.13
N ASP A 606 20.70 48.51 -21.99
CA ASP A 606 20.76 49.11 -20.68
C ASP A 606 19.41 49.54 -20.08
N ASP A 607 18.71 48.61 -19.42
CA ASP A 607 18.04 48.97 -18.17
C ASP A 607 19.13 49.08 -17.09
N PRO A 608 19.60 50.30 -16.75
CA PRO A 608 20.73 50.48 -15.86
C PRO A 608 20.41 50.08 -14.42
N VAL A 609 19.13 49.80 -14.09
CA VAL A 609 18.67 49.54 -12.72
C VAL A 609 18.24 48.08 -12.52
N GLY A 610 17.46 47.52 -13.45
CA GLY A 610 16.84 46.20 -13.28
C GLY A 610 17.85 45.04 -13.24
N GLY A 611 17.92 44.31 -12.13
CA GLY A 611 18.85 43.19 -11.94
C GLY A 611 19.10 42.84 -10.47
N SER A 612 19.95 41.82 -10.24
CA SER A 612 20.43 41.47 -8.89
C SER A 612 21.80 42.08 -8.64
N TRP A 613 21.94 42.75 -7.50
CA TRP A 613 23.10 43.53 -7.12
C TRP A 613 23.66 43.03 -5.80
N SER A 614 24.99 42.87 -5.74
CA SER A 614 25.70 42.68 -4.47
C SER A 614 26.11 44.05 -3.97
N VAL A 615 25.69 44.42 -2.77
CA VAL A 615 25.80 45.79 -2.26
C VAL A 615 26.55 45.79 -0.95
N ARG A 616 27.61 46.59 -0.87
CA ARG A 616 28.37 46.83 0.36
C ARG A 616 27.95 48.15 0.97
N VAL A 617 27.58 48.12 2.24
CA VAL A 617 27.14 49.28 3.03
C VAL A 617 28.22 49.63 4.06
N THR A 618 28.56 50.89 4.19
CA THR A 618 29.50 51.41 5.20
C THR A 618 28.90 52.66 5.86
N GLY A 619 29.11 52.86 7.16
CA GLY A 619 28.51 53.99 7.88
C GLY A 619 29.31 54.43 9.11
N PRO A 620 28.91 55.55 9.74
CA PRO A 620 29.57 56.05 10.94
C PRO A 620 29.39 55.10 12.13
N ALA A 621 30.34 55.08 13.06
CA ALA A 621 30.29 54.25 14.26
C ALA A 621 28.99 54.50 15.06
N PRO A 622 28.31 53.47 15.59
CA PRO A 622 28.82 52.11 15.85
C PRO A 622 28.56 51.07 14.72
N PHE A 623 28.67 51.45 13.44
CA PHE A 623 28.63 50.47 12.33
C PHE A 623 29.92 49.62 12.24
N PRO A 624 29.85 48.34 11.81
CA PRO A 624 31.02 47.48 11.69
C PRO A 624 32.11 48.10 10.78
N PRO A 625 33.39 48.19 11.21
CA PRO A 625 34.44 48.85 10.44
C PRO A 625 34.76 48.16 9.09
N GLY A 626 34.32 46.92 8.89
CA GLY A 626 34.44 46.18 7.63
C GLY A 626 33.28 46.37 6.63
N GLY A 627 32.24 47.13 6.99
CA GLY A 627 31.01 47.24 6.21
C GLY A 627 30.12 46.00 6.27
N LEU A 628 28.94 46.07 5.68
CA LEU A 628 27.95 45.00 5.63
C LEU A 628 27.61 44.67 4.17
N ASP A 629 27.61 43.38 3.81
CA ASP A 629 27.17 42.93 2.50
C ASP A 629 25.70 42.53 2.51
N ILE A 630 24.93 43.09 1.57
CA ILE A 630 23.52 42.80 1.36
C ILE A 630 23.26 42.51 -0.12
N THR A 631 22.10 41.92 -0.43
CA THR A 631 21.67 41.72 -1.82
C THR A 631 20.45 42.57 -2.11
N MET A 632 20.43 43.22 -3.28
CA MET A 632 19.27 43.97 -3.75
C MET A 632 18.80 43.39 -5.09
N ALA A 633 17.52 43.06 -5.20
CA ALA A 633 16.89 42.66 -6.46
C ALA A 633 15.95 43.77 -6.90
N LEU A 634 16.31 44.48 -7.97
CA LEU A 634 15.57 45.63 -8.48
C LEU A 634 14.93 45.30 -9.82
N ALA A 635 13.70 45.79 -10.00
CA ALA A 635 12.98 45.80 -11.27
C ALA A 635 12.63 47.26 -11.60
N HIS A 636 12.82 47.67 -12.85
CA HIS A 636 12.53 49.02 -13.29
C HIS A 636 11.55 48.98 -14.47
N ASN A 637 10.47 49.75 -14.36
CA ASN A 637 9.47 49.89 -15.42
C ASN A 637 8.99 51.34 -15.49
N GLN A 638 9.18 51.99 -16.64
CA GLN A 638 8.71 53.35 -16.94
C GLN A 638 8.97 54.37 -15.82
N GLY A 639 10.20 54.43 -15.29
CA GLY A 639 10.63 55.40 -14.27
C GLY A 639 10.26 55.03 -12.83
N THR A 640 9.57 53.91 -12.60
CA THR A 640 9.30 53.35 -11.26
C THR A 640 10.23 52.18 -10.99
N VAL A 641 10.84 52.17 -9.81
CA VAL A 641 11.72 51.08 -9.35
C VAL A 641 11.05 50.34 -8.19
N THR A 642 10.92 49.03 -8.34
CA THR A 642 10.41 48.13 -7.30
C THR A 642 11.43 47.03 -7.02
N GLY A 643 11.31 46.33 -5.89
CA GLY A 643 12.26 45.28 -5.57
C GLY A 643 12.31 44.90 -4.11
N THR A 644 13.24 44.01 -3.79
CA THR A 644 13.50 43.53 -2.43
C THR A 644 14.96 43.77 -2.04
N ILE A 645 15.16 44.04 -0.76
CA ILE A 645 16.46 44.20 -0.11
C ILE A 645 16.60 43.10 0.92
N GLU A 646 17.56 42.19 0.71
CA GLU A 646 17.86 41.13 1.66
C GLU A 646 18.96 41.56 2.62
N THR A 647 18.60 41.69 3.90
CA THR A 647 19.54 42.02 4.98
C THR A 647 19.67 40.84 5.96
N PRO A 648 20.70 40.79 6.83
CA PRO A 648 20.80 39.76 7.87
C PRO A 648 19.64 39.72 8.86
N PHE A 649 18.81 40.78 8.91
CA PHE A 649 17.64 40.87 9.79
C PHE A 649 16.33 40.44 9.11
N GLY A 650 16.39 40.03 7.84
CA GLY A 650 15.25 39.61 7.03
C GLY A 650 15.11 40.42 5.73
N PRO A 651 14.24 39.96 4.80
CA PRO A 651 13.95 40.67 3.56
C PRO A 651 13.00 41.85 3.81
N SER A 652 13.32 43.01 3.21
CA SER A 652 12.47 44.21 3.18
C SER A 652 12.06 44.52 1.75
N ASN A 653 10.79 44.90 1.55
CA ASN A 653 10.33 45.39 0.25
C ASN A 653 10.68 46.88 0.08
N ILE A 654 10.86 47.31 -1.16
CA ILE A 654 10.94 48.74 -1.49
C ILE A 654 9.52 49.28 -1.56
N ASP A 655 9.24 50.27 -0.72
CA ASP A 655 7.91 50.84 -0.52
C ASP A 655 7.55 51.80 -1.67
N GLN A 656 8.50 52.65 -2.09
CA GLN A 656 8.38 53.50 -3.28
C GLN A 656 9.76 53.68 -3.94
N GLY A 657 9.81 53.74 -5.27
CA GLY A 657 11.06 53.95 -5.99
C GLY A 657 10.86 54.69 -7.30
N THR A 658 11.70 55.70 -7.56
CA THR A 658 11.70 56.47 -8.81
C THR A 658 13.08 56.49 -9.44
N PHE A 659 13.15 56.48 -10.77
CA PHE A 659 14.39 56.55 -11.53
C PHE A 659 14.33 57.69 -12.54
N ASN A 660 15.36 58.54 -12.53
CA ASN A 660 15.51 59.62 -13.51
C ASN A 660 16.55 59.21 -14.57
N ALA A 661 16.06 58.86 -15.75
CA ALA A 661 16.90 58.44 -16.87
C ALA A 661 17.89 59.53 -17.34
N GLY A 662 17.58 60.82 -17.14
CA GLY A 662 18.45 61.93 -17.53
C GLY A 662 19.67 62.14 -16.63
N THR A 663 19.63 61.67 -15.38
CA THR A 663 20.74 61.81 -14.41
C THR A 663 21.32 60.47 -13.95
N GLY A 664 20.71 59.35 -14.32
CA GLY A 664 21.11 57.99 -13.91
C GLY A 664 20.89 57.71 -12.42
N GLN A 665 20.05 58.50 -11.75
CA GLN A 665 19.79 58.38 -10.30
C GLN A 665 18.45 57.72 -10.01
N ALA A 666 18.45 56.76 -9.08
CA ALA A 666 17.26 56.20 -8.45
C ALA A 666 17.15 56.70 -7.01
N VAL A 667 15.93 57.02 -6.57
CA VAL A 667 15.62 57.29 -5.16
C VAL A 667 14.56 56.30 -4.72
N LEU A 668 14.88 55.52 -3.68
CA LEU A 668 14.07 54.45 -3.13
C LEU A 668 13.76 54.76 -1.66
N THR A 669 12.57 54.40 -1.20
CA THR A 669 12.24 54.35 0.22
C THR A 669 11.93 52.91 0.61
N ALA A 670 12.53 52.46 1.71
CA ALA A 670 12.31 51.13 2.24
C ALA A 670 12.34 51.16 3.78
N THR A 671 11.50 50.34 4.39
CA THR A 671 11.47 50.17 5.84
C THR A 671 12.39 49.00 6.24
N ILE A 672 13.49 49.29 6.95
CA ILE A 672 14.57 48.32 7.23
C ILE A 672 14.80 48.21 8.75
N GLY A 673 14.73 46.98 9.28
CA GLY A 673 15.02 46.66 10.69
C GLY A 673 14.17 45.49 11.23
N PRO A 674 14.50 44.91 12.40
CA PRO A 674 13.71 43.84 13.03
C PRO A 674 12.32 44.31 13.50
N GLU A 675 11.34 43.41 13.54
CA GLU A 675 9.95 43.71 13.94
C GLU A 675 9.92 44.42 15.31
N GLY A 676 9.37 45.64 15.34
CA GLY A 676 9.25 46.48 16.53
C GLY A 676 10.22 47.67 16.63
N ASN A 677 11.25 47.77 15.77
CA ASN A 677 12.17 48.93 15.73
C ASN A 677 12.64 49.27 14.30
N ALA A 678 11.81 49.02 13.29
CA ALA A 678 12.14 49.28 11.89
C ALA A 678 12.10 50.77 11.57
N GLN A 679 13.09 51.25 10.81
CA GLN A 679 13.20 52.66 10.41
C GLN A 679 13.03 52.81 8.91
N GLN A 680 12.39 53.91 8.50
CA GLN A 680 12.30 54.26 7.09
C GLN A 680 13.63 54.85 6.62
N ALA A 681 14.20 54.26 5.58
CA ALA A 681 15.43 54.73 4.96
C ALA A 681 15.16 55.25 3.56
N THR A 682 15.72 56.42 3.24
CA THR A 682 15.74 56.97 1.88
C THR A 682 17.10 56.64 1.25
N ILE A 683 17.07 55.86 0.17
CA ILE A 683 18.24 55.32 -0.51
C ILE A 683 18.34 55.99 -1.89
N SER A 684 19.39 56.79 -2.09
CA SER A 684 19.69 57.46 -3.36
C SER A 684 20.86 56.74 -4.04
N LEU A 685 20.61 56.11 -5.18
CA LEU A 685 21.59 55.35 -5.96
C LEU A 685 21.89 56.05 -7.28
N LYS A 686 23.16 56.10 -7.68
CA LYS A 686 23.57 56.55 -9.02
C LYS A 686 24.21 55.38 -9.76
N PHE A 687 23.56 54.96 -10.84
CA PHE A 687 23.99 53.82 -11.64
C PHE A 687 25.01 54.25 -12.70
N ALA A 688 26.06 53.46 -12.86
CA ALA A 688 27.10 53.61 -13.87
C ALA A 688 27.45 52.21 -14.42
N GLY A 689 26.71 51.78 -15.44
CA GLY A 689 26.85 50.46 -16.07
C GLY A 689 26.54 49.31 -15.11
N GLU A 690 27.51 48.41 -14.91
CA GLU A 690 27.41 47.24 -14.02
C GLU A 690 27.71 47.55 -12.54
N SER A 691 27.74 48.83 -12.17
CA SER A 691 27.96 49.26 -10.78
C SER A 691 27.10 50.46 -10.41
N PHE A 692 26.90 50.68 -9.13
CA PHE A 692 26.32 51.91 -8.61
C PHE A 692 27.03 52.36 -7.34
N THR A 693 26.94 53.66 -7.06
CA THR A 693 27.26 54.23 -5.76
C THR A 693 26.06 55.02 -5.26
N GLY A 694 25.80 54.97 -3.96
CA GLY A 694 24.64 55.64 -3.39
C GLY A 694 24.79 55.93 -1.92
N THR A 695 23.82 56.65 -1.37
CA THR A 695 23.72 56.90 0.06
C THR A 695 22.36 56.46 0.58
N SER A 696 22.32 55.85 1.76
CA SER A 696 21.11 55.58 2.51
C SER A 696 21.10 56.47 3.73
N THR A 697 20.02 57.21 3.92
CA THR A 697 19.85 58.11 5.07
C THR A 697 18.64 57.67 5.87
N ASN A 698 18.85 57.47 7.17
CA ASN A 698 17.80 57.32 8.17
C ASN A 698 18.16 58.14 9.42
N ASP A 699 17.36 58.03 10.47
CA ASP A 699 17.55 58.78 11.73
C ASP A 699 18.87 58.44 12.46
N ALA A 700 19.53 57.33 12.10
CA ALA A 700 20.81 56.89 12.68
C ALA A 700 22.05 57.45 11.95
N GLY A 701 21.90 58.06 10.78
CA GLY A 701 23.00 58.68 10.03
C GLY A 701 23.00 58.38 8.53
N VAL A 702 24.04 58.85 7.83
CA VAL A 702 24.22 58.63 6.39
C VAL A 702 25.17 57.46 6.15
N PHE A 703 24.70 56.44 5.45
CA PHE A 703 25.44 55.25 5.06
C PHE A 703 25.80 55.31 3.57
N GLN A 704 27.04 54.95 3.23
CA GLN A 704 27.51 54.86 1.86
C GLN A 704 27.28 53.44 1.32
N LEU A 705 26.73 53.34 0.12
CA LEU A 705 26.50 52.08 -0.60
C LEU A 705 27.35 52.05 -1.86
N SER A 706 27.97 50.91 -2.12
CA SER A 706 28.52 50.58 -3.42
C SER A 706 28.00 49.22 -3.86
N GLY A 707 27.44 49.16 -5.07
CA GLY A 707 26.84 47.96 -5.63
C GLY A 707 27.53 47.54 -6.92
N ALA A 708 27.70 46.23 -7.09
CA ALA A 708 28.12 45.63 -8.37
C ALA A 708 27.03 44.66 -8.85
N ARG A 709 26.68 44.75 -10.12
CA ARG A 709 25.68 43.86 -10.74
C ARG A 709 26.26 42.45 -10.74
N ARG A 710 25.48 41.48 -10.29
CA ARG A 710 25.88 40.08 -10.43
C ARG A 710 25.83 39.74 -11.92
N SER A 711 27.00 39.60 -12.54
CA SER A 711 27.10 39.09 -13.91
C SER A 711 26.39 37.74 -13.96
N VAL A 712 25.46 37.58 -14.89
CA VAL A 712 24.93 36.26 -15.24
C VAL A 712 26.04 35.51 -15.98
N ALA A 713 27.01 35.01 -15.22
CA ALA A 713 27.80 33.87 -15.67
C ALA A 713 26.78 32.81 -16.03
N GLY A 714 26.74 32.44 -17.31
CA GLY A 714 25.71 31.59 -17.88
C GLY A 714 25.39 30.47 -16.91
N THR A 715 24.16 30.51 -16.38
CA THR A 715 23.60 29.41 -15.64
C THR A 715 23.87 28.18 -16.50
N PRO A 716 24.55 27.14 -15.97
CA PRO A 716 24.49 25.85 -16.61
C PRO A 716 23.02 25.60 -16.92
N ARG A 717 22.73 25.34 -18.19
CA ARG A 717 21.42 24.84 -18.60
C ARG A 717 21.05 23.75 -17.58
N ALA A 718 19.86 23.82 -17.00
CA ALA A 718 19.36 23.01 -15.88
C ALA A 718 19.29 21.49 -16.16
N ALA A 719 20.36 20.90 -16.69
CA ALA A 719 20.54 19.51 -17.07
C ALA A 719 21.74 18.87 -16.35
N ASP A 720 22.65 19.65 -15.74
CA ASP A 720 23.89 19.13 -15.14
C ASP A 720 24.07 19.43 -13.64
N GLU A 721 23.05 19.94 -12.93
CA GLU A 721 23.05 19.84 -11.46
C GLU A 721 22.48 18.47 -11.05
N PRO A 722 23.19 17.66 -10.23
CA PRO A 722 22.62 16.44 -9.69
C PRO A 722 21.40 16.81 -8.85
N GLU A 723 20.22 16.40 -9.33
CA GLU A 723 18.95 16.57 -8.64
C GLU A 723 19.08 16.02 -7.22
N ALA A 724 18.78 16.84 -6.21
CA ALA A 724 18.95 16.49 -4.82
C ALA A 724 18.22 15.16 -4.52
N THR A 725 18.92 14.22 -3.86
CA THR A 725 18.33 12.96 -3.40
C THR A 725 17.03 13.26 -2.65
N PRO A 726 15.91 12.57 -2.95
CA PRO A 726 14.65 12.78 -2.27
C PRO A 726 14.84 12.70 -0.75
N ASN A 727 14.49 13.77 -0.04
CA ASN A 727 14.57 13.82 1.43
C ASN A 727 13.40 13.02 2.03
N VAL A 728 13.55 11.71 2.07
CA VAL A 728 12.61 10.76 2.68
C VAL A 728 13.23 10.19 3.95
N PRO A 729 12.52 10.16 5.09
CA PRO A 729 13.06 9.61 6.33
C PRO A 729 13.55 8.17 6.15
N GLU A 730 14.83 7.92 6.48
CA GLU A 730 15.42 6.58 6.40
C GLU A 730 14.79 5.64 7.45
N ARG A 731 14.60 6.13 8.68
CA ARG A 731 13.94 5.38 9.75
C ARG A 731 12.42 5.51 9.61
N LEU A 732 11.74 4.36 9.56
CA LEU A 732 10.28 4.28 9.62
C LEU A 732 9.80 4.47 11.08
N PRO A 733 8.57 4.93 11.31
CA PRO A 733 8.07 5.27 12.66
C PRO A 733 7.88 4.03 13.56
N GLY A 734 7.90 2.82 13.00
CA GLY A 734 7.69 1.55 13.71
C GLY A 734 6.32 0.93 13.43
N TYR A 735 5.78 0.20 14.42
CA TYR A 735 4.57 -0.60 14.29
C TYR A 735 3.42 -0.10 15.19
N PRO A 736 2.17 -0.11 14.69
CA PRO A 736 1.82 -0.27 13.28
C PRO A 736 2.29 0.94 12.45
N PHE A 737 2.47 0.75 11.15
CA PHE A 737 2.89 1.86 10.28
C PHE A 737 1.79 2.92 10.19
N GLY A 738 2.05 4.12 10.68
CA GLY A 738 1.11 5.25 10.65
C GLY A 738 1.02 5.99 11.97
N ALA A 739 -0.20 6.40 12.34
CA ALA A 739 -0.44 7.14 13.57
C ALA A 739 -0.22 6.28 14.82
N PHE A 740 0.37 6.87 15.86
CA PHE A 740 0.64 6.20 17.14
C PHE A 740 1.59 4.98 17.03
N ALA A 741 2.39 4.93 15.96
CA ALA A 741 3.38 3.89 15.76
C ALA A 741 4.40 3.87 16.92
N LEU A 742 4.74 2.67 17.37
CA LEU A 742 5.82 2.44 18.32
C LEU A 742 7.07 1.99 17.57
N ALA A 743 8.15 2.75 17.71
CA ALA A 743 9.44 2.40 17.12
C ALA A 743 9.89 0.99 17.54
N GLU A 744 9.71 0.67 18.81
CA GLU A 744 9.90 -0.65 19.41
C GLU A 744 8.86 -0.89 20.50
N LEU A 745 8.57 -2.15 20.81
CA LEU A 745 7.71 -2.51 21.93
C LEU A 745 8.35 -2.06 23.26
N PRO A 746 7.62 -1.36 24.15
CA PRO A 746 8.13 -0.95 25.45
C PRO A 746 8.67 -2.16 26.22
N PRO A 747 9.85 -2.08 26.87
CA PRO A 747 10.44 -3.21 27.57
C PRO A 747 9.61 -3.64 28.79
N GLN A 748 9.83 -4.87 29.25
CA GLN A 748 9.35 -5.31 30.56
C GLN A 748 10.30 -4.76 31.61
N GLU A 749 9.85 -3.78 32.39
CA GLU A 749 10.65 -3.11 33.42
C GLU A 749 10.24 -3.59 34.82
N LEU A 750 11.10 -3.35 35.80
CA LEU A 750 10.74 -3.42 37.21
C LEU A 750 9.96 -2.15 37.57
N VAL A 751 8.67 -2.30 37.85
CA VAL A 751 7.76 -1.17 38.15
C VAL A 751 7.13 -1.36 39.53
N ILE A 752 7.05 -0.28 40.31
CA ILE A 752 6.33 -0.24 41.59
C ILE A 752 5.21 0.80 41.48
N ILE A 753 3.96 0.36 41.48
CA ILE A 753 2.80 1.24 41.56
C ILE A 753 2.38 1.30 43.03
N THR A 754 2.38 2.47 43.67
CA THR A 754 2.20 2.59 45.13
C THR A 754 1.34 3.79 45.53
N GLY A 755 0.64 3.69 46.66
CA GLY A 755 -0.14 4.79 47.25
C GLY A 755 -1.63 4.81 46.86
N GLY A 756 -2.03 3.99 45.89
CA GLY A 756 -3.39 3.96 45.35
C GLY A 756 -4.32 2.96 46.03
N THR A 757 -5.60 3.00 45.65
CA THR A 757 -6.58 1.97 46.02
C THR A 757 -6.46 0.81 45.05
N VAL A 758 -5.93 -0.34 45.50
CA VAL A 758 -5.71 -1.52 44.66
C VAL A 758 -6.91 -2.47 44.77
N TRP A 759 -7.62 -2.66 43.67
CA TRP A 759 -8.73 -3.62 43.54
C TRP A 759 -8.14 -4.94 43.08
N THR A 760 -7.85 -5.86 44.00
CA THR A 760 -7.21 -7.13 43.59
C THR A 760 -8.14 -8.01 42.78
N LEU A 761 -9.45 -7.94 43.06
CA LEU A 761 -10.51 -8.81 42.54
C LEU A 761 -10.29 -10.31 42.83
N GLY A 762 -9.28 -10.62 43.64
CA GLY A 762 -9.01 -11.93 44.21
C GLY A 762 -9.36 -11.96 45.71
N PRO A 763 -8.89 -12.98 46.44
CA PRO A 763 -9.21 -13.17 47.86
C PRO A 763 -8.75 -12.02 48.77
N ALA A 764 -7.74 -11.25 48.37
CA ALA A 764 -7.20 -10.12 49.14
C ALA A 764 -8.12 -8.89 49.14
N GLY A 765 -9.18 -8.86 48.33
CA GLY A 765 -10.13 -7.75 48.29
C GLY A 765 -9.53 -6.43 47.80
N THR A 766 -10.02 -5.33 48.35
CA THR A 766 -9.53 -3.98 48.04
C THR A 766 -8.52 -3.53 49.10
N ILE A 767 -7.36 -3.02 48.66
CA ILE A 767 -6.26 -2.58 49.53
C ILE A 767 -6.12 -1.06 49.42
N GLU A 768 -6.45 -0.36 50.49
CA GLU A 768 -6.19 1.08 50.62
C GLU A 768 -4.70 1.35 50.85
N ASN A 769 -4.19 2.44 50.28
CA ASN A 769 -2.76 2.75 50.29
C ASN A 769 -1.90 1.53 49.89
N GLY A 770 -2.36 0.85 48.83
CA GLY A 770 -1.79 -0.39 48.34
C GLY A 770 -0.64 -0.16 47.38
N ALA A 771 0.07 -1.25 47.10
CA ALA A 771 1.14 -1.30 46.13
C ALA A 771 1.12 -2.59 45.30
N VAL A 772 1.56 -2.48 44.05
CA VAL A 772 1.75 -3.57 43.10
C VAL A 772 3.16 -3.48 42.54
N VAL A 773 3.93 -4.57 42.62
CA VAL A 773 5.27 -4.67 42.02
C VAL A 773 5.20 -5.56 40.80
N ILE A 774 5.64 -5.03 39.66
CA ILE A 774 5.74 -5.74 38.39
C ILE A 774 7.20 -6.09 38.15
N ARG A 775 7.49 -7.35 37.81
CA ARG A 775 8.81 -7.83 37.41
C ARG A 775 8.66 -8.92 36.36
N ASP A 776 9.47 -8.85 35.30
CA ASP A 776 9.52 -9.84 34.22
C ASP A 776 8.14 -10.16 33.63
N GLY A 777 7.32 -9.12 33.47
CA GLY A 777 5.95 -9.22 32.94
C GLY A 777 4.92 -9.83 33.89
N LYS A 778 5.27 -10.06 35.16
CA LYS A 778 4.39 -10.67 36.18
C LYS A 778 4.24 -9.80 37.42
N ILE A 779 3.18 -10.06 38.18
CA ILE A 779 2.95 -9.47 39.49
C ILE A 779 3.85 -10.19 40.50
N ALA A 780 4.86 -9.48 41.01
CA ALA A 780 5.80 -10.00 42.01
C ALA A 780 5.33 -9.74 43.45
N PHE A 781 4.55 -8.68 43.67
CA PHE A 781 3.98 -8.34 44.97
C PHE A 781 2.67 -7.57 44.81
N VAL A 782 1.73 -7.81 45.72
CA VAL A 782 0.55 -6.99 45.94
C VAL A 782 0.27 -6.95 47.45
N GLY A 783 0.08 -5.76 48.01
CA GLY A 783 -0.07 -5.57 49.45
C GLY A 783 -0.13 -4.10 49.86
N SER A 784 -0.02 -3.81 51.16
CA SER A 784 0.13 -2.43 51.64
C SER A 784 1.44 -1.82 51.12
N ALA A 785 1.43 -0.53 50.78
CA ALA A 785 2.63 0.22 50.41
C ALA A 785 3.73 0.17 51.49
N SER A 786 3.34 0.05 52.76
CA SER A 786 4.28 -0.09 53.90
C SER A 786 5.00 -1.45 53.94
N SER A 787 4.50 -2.43 53.20
CA SER A 787 4.95 -3.82 53.21
C SER A 787 5.64 -4.24 51.92
N ILE A 788 5.98 -3.28 51.04
CA ILE A 788 6.74 -3.56 49.82
C ILE A 788 8.07 -4.21 50.22
N PRO A 789 8.40 -5.41 49.69
CA PRO A 789 9.64 -6.09 50.04
C PRO A 789 10.86 -5.29 49.54
N THR A 790 12.05 -5.57 50.08
CA THR A 790 13.28 -5.04 49.51
C THR A 790 13.46 -5.59 48.10
N ILE A 791 13.51 -4.70 47.11
CA ILE A 791 13.63 -5.06 45.70
C ILE A 791 15.06 -4.79 45.24
N ASN A 792 15.74 -5.82 44.72
CA ASN A 792 17.04 -5.66 44.09
C ASN A 792 16.89 -5.15 42.65
N GLY A 793 17.53 -4.04 42.30
CA GLY A 793 17.52 -3.43 40.97
C GLY A 793 16.86 -2.05 40.93
N THR A 794 17.02 -1.33 39.82
CA THR A 794 16.43 -0.01 39.63
C THR A 794 14.96 -0.14 39.24
N ALA A 795 14.05 0.25 40.13
CA ALA A 795 12.62 0.23 39.87
C ALA A 795 12.10 1.59 39.41
N ARG A 796 11.21 1.61 38.42
CA ARG A 796 10.40 2.79 38.11
C ARG A 796 9.23 2.86 39.10
N VAL A 797 9.18 3.92 39.91
CA VAL A 797 8.10 4.11 40.88
C VAL A 797 7.01 5.00 40.27
N ILE A 798 5.77 4.52 40.32
CA ILE A 798 4.57 5.22 39.89
C ILE A 798 3.76 5.56 41.14
N ASP A 799 3.63 6.86 41.41
CA ASP A 799 2.76 7.35 42.47
C ASP A 799 1.29 7.28 42.02
N ALA A 800 0.53 6.44 42.72
CA ALA A 800 -0.89 6.23 42.55
C ALA A 800 -1.71 6.83 43.70
N THR A 801 -1.14 7.74 44.50
CA THR A 801 -1.87 8.44 45.57
C THR A 801 -3.13 9.12 45.01
N GLY A 802 -4.29 8.83 45.61
CA GLY A 802 -5.60 9.31 45.15
C GLY A 802 -6.15 8.61 43.89
N LYS A 803 -5.43 7.63 43.33
CA LYS A 803 -5.78 6.88 42.14
C LYS A 803 -6.24 5.46 42.47
N HIS A 804 -6.81 4.78 41.48
CA HIS A 804 -7.28 3.40 41.61
C HIS A 804 -6.50 2.47 40.67
N VAL A 805 -6.19 1.26 41.11
CA VAL A 805 -5.45 0.26 40.33
C VAL A 805 -6.28 -1.01 40.24
N THR A 806 -6.54 -1.49 39.03
CA THR A 806 -7.34 -2.70 38.77
C THR A 806 -6.55 -3.68 37.88
N PRO A 807 -6.94 -4.96 37.80
CA PRO A 807 -6.54 -5.78 36.68
C PRO A 807 -6.99 -5.11 35.37
N GLY A 808 -6.31 -5.44 34.29
CA GLY A 808 -6.73 -5.06 32.95
C GLY A 808 -8.12 -5.58 32.63
N ILE A 809 -8.89 -4.78 31.89
CA ILE A 809 -10.23 -5.16 31.41
C ILE A 809 -10.09 -6.23 30.32
N ILE A 810 -11.02 -7.17 30.32
CA ILE A 810 -11.09 -8.28 29.38
C ILE A 810 -12.46 -8.30 28.72
N ASP A 811 -12.48 -8.26 27.39
CA ASP A 811 -13.71 -8.34 26.61
C ASP A 811 -13.89 -9.76 26.05
N ALA A 812 -14.89 -10.50 26.54
CA ALA A 812 -15.18 -11.85 26.08
C ALA A 812 -15.91 -11.90 24.72
N HIS A 813 -16.32 -10.76 24.17
CA HIS A 813 -16.94 -10.71 22.83
C HIS A 813 -16.60 -9.45 22.05
N SER A 814 -15.79 -9.61 21.03
CA SER A 814 -15.41 -8.52 20.15
C SER A 814 -15.23 -8.94 18.69
N HIS A 815 -15.38 -7.95 17.81
CA HIS A 815 -15.06 -8.04 16.39
C HIS A 815 -13.82 -7.19 16.02
N THR A 816 -13.12 -6.64 17.03
CA THR A 816 -11.95 -5.79 16.82
C THR A 816 -10.82 -6.57 16.14
N GLY A 817 -10.17 -5.91 15.19
CA GLY A 817 -8.92 -6.36 14.57
C GLY A 817 -9.06 -7.63 13.73
N ILE A 818 -10.16 -7.75 12.99
CA ILE A 818 -10.40 -8.81 12.01
C ILE A 818 -10.29 -8.23 10.59
N SER A 819 -9.37 -8.73 9.76
CA SER A 819 -9.19 -8.32 8.35
C SER A 819 -10.12 -9.07 7.40
N GLY A 820 -10.64 -8.38 6.37
CA GLY A 820 -11.26 -9.04 5.22
C GLY A 820 -12.65 -9.65 5.50
N GLY A 821 -13.39 -9.06 6.44
CA GLY A 821 -14.75 -9.46 6.84
C GLY A 821 -14.78 -10.21 8.17
N VAL A 822 -15.87 -10.06 8.93
CA VAL A 822 -16.05 -10.71 10.25
C VAL A 822 -16.72 -12.08 10.14
N ASN A 823 -17.53 -12.30 9.10
CA ASN A 823 -18.26 -13.55 8.87
C ASN A 823 -17.91 -14.14 7.50
N GLU A 824 -17.98 -15.47 7.39
CA GLU A 824 -18.02 -16.18 6.11
C GLU A 824 -19.49 -16.43 5.72
N GLY A 825 -20.08 -15.48 5.02
CA GLY A 825 -21.50 -15.53 4.64
C GLY A 825 -21.81 -16.45 3.45
N GLY A 826 -20.79 -16.99 2.76
CA GLY A 826 -20.95 -17.82 1.56
C GLY A 826 -21.52 -19.22 1.83
N GLN A 827 -21.51 -19.67 3.09
CA GLN A 827 -22.08 -20.94 3.55
C GLN A 827 -22.84 -20.74 4.85
N THR A 828 -23.63 -21.72 5.28
CA THR A 828 -24.38 -21.66 6.55
C THR A 828 -23.56 -22.17 7.73
N ILE A 829 -22.70 -23.17 7.49
CA ILE A 829 -21.79 -23.77 8.47
C ILE A 829 -20.38 -23.52 7.96
N THR A 830 -19.55 -22.89 8.79
CA THR A 830 -18.20 -22.45 8.43
C THR A 830 -17.23 -22.70 9.58
N SER A 831 -17.29 -23.88 10.20
CA SER A 831 -16.50 -24.20 11.39
C SER A 831 -14.98 -24.33 11.13
N GLU A 832 -14.61 -24.45 9.86
CA GLU A 832 -13.24 -24.54 9.37
C GLU A 832 -12.51 -23.18 9.33
N VAL A 833 -13.25 -22.06 9.22
CA VAL A 833 -12.66 -20.71 9.14
C VAL A 833 -12.22 -20.22 10.52
N ARG A 834 -11.16 -19.40 10.57
CA ARG A 834 -10.49 -19.05 11.82
C ARG A 834 -10.10 -17.59 11.89
N ILE A 835 -10.47 -16.91 12.98
CA ILE A 835 -10.06 -15.51 13.23
C ILE A 835 -8.54 -15.37 13.34
N GLN A 836 -7.83 -16.39 13.81
CA GLN A 836 -6.36 -16.38 13.87
C GLN A 836 -5.71 -16.17 12.50
N ASP A 837 -6.36 -16.58 11.40
CA ASP A 837 -5.82 -16.41 10.05
C ASP A 837 -5.97 -14.98 9.54
N VAL A 838 -6.85 -14.19 10.16
CA VAL A 838 -7.19 -12.82 9.73
C VAL A 838 -7.02 -11.79 10.85
N THR A 839 -6.27 -12.11 11.90
CA THR A 839 -5.93 -11.16 12.96
C THR A 839 -5.17 -9.96 12.36
N ASN A 840 -5.60 -8.75 12.72
CA ASN A 840 -5.04 -7.50 12.25
C ASN A 840 -4.39 -6.73 13.41
N PRO A 841 -3.05 -6.72 13.53
CA PRO A 841 -2.35 -5.98 14.58
C PRO A 841 -2.38 -4.46 14.38
N ASP A 842 -2.82 -3.98 13.21
CA ASP A 842 -2.78 -2.56 12.85
C ASP A 842 -4.09 -1.82 13.12
N SER A 843 -5.09 -2.50 13.68
CA SER A 843 -6.35 -1.85 14.03
C SER A 843 -6.13 -0.82 15.12
N VAL A 844 -6.31 0.47 14.81
CA VAL A 844 -6.19 1.58 15.77
C VAL A 844 -7.10 1.42 16.99
N SER A 845 -8.15 0.61 16.87
CA SER A 845 -9.03 0.25 17.97
C SER A 845 -8.28 -0.46 19.11
N TRP A 846 -7.20 -1.19 18.85
CA TRP A 846 -6.34 -1.77 19.91
C TRP A 846 -5.74 -0.68 20.81
N TYR A 847 -5.19 0.38 20.20
CA TYR A 847 -4.64 1.50 20.94
C TYR A 847 -5.72 2.28 21.70
N ARG A 848 -6.90 2.48 21.09
CA ARG A 848 -8.05 3.13 21.75
C ARG A 848 -8.60 2.31 22.91
N GLN A 849 -8.58 0.99 22.81
CA GLN A 849 -9.00 0.06 23.86
C GLN A 849 -8.01 0.04 25.02
N LEU A 850 -6.70 0.12 24.75
CA LEU A 850 -5.69 0.33 25.79
C LEU A 850 -5.95 1.64 26.56
N ALA A 851 -6.37 2.71 25.88
CA ALA A 851 -6.79 3.96 26.54
C ALA A 851 -8.05 3.82 27.42
N GLY A 852 -8.79 2.72 27.29
CA GLY A 852 -9.91 2.32 28.13
C GLY A 852 -9.56 1.24 29.16
N GLY A 853 -8.29 0.89 29.34
CA GLY A 853 -7.85 -0.15 30.27
C GLY A 853 -8.04 -1.60 29.77
N VAL A 854 -8.43 -1.80 28.51
CA VAL A 854 -8.65 -3.15 27.94
C VAL A 854 -7.32 -3.77 27.51
N THR A 855 -7.06 -4.98 28.01
CA THR A 855 -5.79 -5.68 27.88
C THR A 855 -5.90 -7.00 27.12
N ALA A 856 -7.07 -7.66 27.16
CA ALA A 856 -7.33 -8.89 26.42
C ALA A 856 -8.73 -8.91 25.84
N VAL A 857 -8.87 -9.59 24.72
CA VAL A 857 -10.10 -9.65 23.93
C VAL A 857 -10.26 -11.04 23.33
N ASN A 858 -11.46 -11.60 23.34
CA ASN A 858 -11.80 -12.73 22.48
C ASN A 858 -12.39 -12.19 21.18
N SER A 859 -11.62 -12.25 20.09
CA SER A 859 -12.08 -11.88 18.76
C SER A 859 -12.79 -13.07 18.11
N LEU A 860 -14.01 -12.87 17.64
CA LEU A 860 -14.84 -13.94 17.08
C LEU A 860 -15.68 -13.46 15.91
N HIS A 861 -16.28 -14.43 15.21
CA HIS A 861 -17.25 -14.17 14.15
C HIS A 861 -18.51 -13.47 14.71
N GLY A 862 -19.27 -12.84 13.84
CA GLY A 862 -20.59 -12.26 14.16
C GLY A 862 -21.66 -13.33 14.29
N SER A 863 -22.91 -12.98 13.94
CA SER A 863 -24.09 -13.85 14.11
C SER A 863 -24.76 -14.27 12.80
N ALA A 864 -24.02 -14.25 11.68
CA ALA A 864 -24.58 -14.55 10.36
C ALA A 864 -24.83 -16.05 10.10
N ASN A 865 -24.21 -16.94 10.88
CA ASN A 865 -24.14 -18.38 10.62
C ASN A 865 -24.53 -19.16 11.90
N PRO A 866 -25.37 -20.22 11.81
CA PRO A 866 -25.58 -21.14 12.93
C PRO A 866 -24.28 -21.63 13.59
N ILE A 867 -23.28 -21.98 12.77
CA ILE A 867 -21.91 -22.24 13.20
C ILE A 867 -20.99 -21.38 12.33
N GLY A 868 -20.45 -20.30 12.89
CA GLY A 868 -19.77 -19.24 12.14
C GLY A 868 -18.26 -19.40 11.98
N GLY A 869 -17.58 -20.03 12.94
CA GLY A 869 -16.14 -20.29 12.83
C GLY A 869 -15.35 -20.02 14.09
N GLN A 870 -14.07 -20.37 14.05
CA GLN A 870 -13.20 -20.45 15.22
C GLN A 870 -12.77 -19.05 15.72
N SER A 871 -12.93 -18.79 17.01
CA SER A 871 -12.52 -17.54 17.67
C SER A 871 -11.04 -17.57 18.07
N GLN A 872 -10.50 -16.39 18.40
CA GLN A 872 -9.13 -16.24 18.85
C GLN A 872 -9.06 -15.28 20.04
N THR A 873 -8.59 -15.79 21.18
CA THR A 873 -8.24 -14.94 22.33
C THR A 873 -6.91 -14.25 22.09
N VAL A 874 -6.89 -12.93 22.24
CA VAL A 874 -5.73 -12.05 22.00
C VAL A 874 -5.47 -11.13 23.18
N LYS A 875 -4.23 -10.70 23.34
CA LYS A 875 -3.85 -9.55 24.17
C LYS A 875 -3.55 -8.35 23.30
N ASN A 876 -3.90 -7.17 23.80
CA ASN A 876 -3.72 -5.88 23.14
C ASN A 876 -2.25 -5.45 23.17
N ARG A 877 -1.36 -6.16 22.43
CA ARG A 877 0.06 -5.83 22.31
C ARG A 877 0.29 -4.86 21.15
N TRP A 878 -0.21 -3.63 21.29
CA TRP A 878 0.01 -2.56 20.31
C TRP A 878 1.50 -2.41 20.01
N GLY A 879 1.87 -2.40 18.72
CA GLY A 879 3.27 -2.50 18.28
C GLY A 879 3.74 -3.93 17.95
N ALA A 880 2.85 -4.92 17.98
CA ALA A 880 3.12 -6.29 17.54
C ALA A 880 3.71 -6.33 16.11
N ARG A 881 4.78 -7.12 15.94
CA ARG A 881 5.49 -7.25 14.66
C ARG A 881 4.78 -8.25 13.76
N HIS A 882 4.36 -9.37 14.30
CA HIS A 882 3.61 -10.41 13.62
C HIS A 882 2.17 -10.48 14.18
N PRO A 883 1.12 -10.75 13.36
CA PRO A 883 -0.25 -10.92 13.86
C PRO A 883 -0.38 -11.94 14.99
N ASP A 884 0.34 -13.07 14.89
CA ASP A 884 0.36 -14.13 15.91
C ASP A 884 0.95 -13.65 17.25
N ASP A 885 1.72 -12.55 17.28
CA ASP A 885 2.23 -11.98 18.53
C ASP A 885 1.09 -11.46 19.41
N LEU A 886 -0.11 -11.20 18.87
CA LEU A 886 -1.28 -10.84 19.68
C LEU A 886 -1.92 -12.05 20.36
N HIS A 887 -1.70 -13.28 19.86
CA HIS A 887 -2.42 -14.46 20.32
C HIS A 887 -2.02 -14.85 21.75
N VAL A 888 -3.00 -15.33 22.52
CA VAL A 888 -2.74 -15.89 23.87
C VAL A 888 -2.39 -17.36 23.73
N ALA A 889 -1.08 -17.66 23.76
CA ALA A 889 -0.60 -19.04 23.70
C ALA A 889 -1.22 -19.90 24.80
N GLY A 890 -1.75 -21.07 24.44
CA GLY A 890 -2.36 -22.02 25.37
C GLY A 890 -3.77 -21.67 25.85
N ALA A 891 -4.38 -20.56 25.40
CA ALA A 891 -5.81 -20.34 25.62
C ALA A 891 -6.62 -21.45 24.92
N ILE A 892 -7.69 -21.91 25.56
CA ILE A 892 -8.56 -22.94 24.99
C ILE A 892 -9.16 -22.39 23.69
N ALA A 893 -9.12 -23.17 22.61
CA ALA A 893 -9.65 -22.74 21.33
C ALA A 893 -11.17 -22.52 21.45
N GLY A 894 -11.71 -21.51 20.76
CA GLY A 894 -13.14 -21.24 20.77
C GLY A 894 -13.78 -21.31 19.38
N ILE A 895 -15.11 -21.32 19.33
CA ILE A 895 -15.91 -21.27 18.10
C ILE A 895 -17.21 -20.51 18.33
N LYS A 896 -17.59 -19.68 17.37
CA LYS A 896 -18.83 -18.91 17.42
C LYS A 896 -19.99 -19.69 16.84
N PHE A 897 -21.07 -19.82 17.62
CA PHE A 897 -22.38 -20.26 17.18
C PHE A 897 -23.35 -19.07 17.18
N ALA A 898 -24.42 -19.12 16.40
CA ALA A 898 -25.48 -18.13 16.51
C ALA A 898 -26.88 -18.73 16.37
N LEU A 899 -27.79 -18.18 17.16
CA LEU A 899 -29.21 -18.51 17.18
C LEU A 899 -30.01 -17.26 16.76
N GLY A 900 -31.34 -17.33 16.81
CA GLY A 900 -32.17 -16.14 16.67
C GLY A 900 -32.51 -15.73 15.25
N GLU A 901 -33.03 -14.52 15.15
CA GLU A 901 -33.48 -13.85 13.93
C GLU A 901 -32.37 -13.67 12.90
N ASN A 902 -31.12 -13.53 13.35
CA ASN A 902 -29.97 -13.26 12.49
C ASN A 902 -29.68 -14.44 11.55
N VAL A 903 -29.63 -15.66 12.10
CA VAL A 903 -29.26 -16.85 11.33
C VAL A 903 -30.37 -17.30 10.38
N VAL A 904 -31.62 -16.99 10.72
CA VAL A 904 -32.80 -17.21 9.85
C VAL A 904 -33.08 -16.03 8.91
N GLN A 905 -32.26 -14.98 8.96
CA GLN A 905 -32.29 -13.80 8.08
C GLN A 905 -33.62 -13.02 8.12
N ALA A 906 -34.33 -13.02 9.26
CA ALA A 906 -35.65 -12.40 9.40
C ALA A 906 -35.66 -10.89 9.12
N ASN A 907 -34.51 -10.22 9.32
CA ASN A 907 -34.37 -8.76 9.21
C ASN A 907 -33.50 -8.33 8.01
N PHE A 908 -33.21 -9.19 7.04
CA PHE A 908 -32.29 -8.88 5.93
C PHE A 908 -33.08 -8.51 4.66
N PRO A 909 -33.19 -7.21 4.27
CA PRO A 909 -33.99 -6.79 3.13
C PRO A 909 -33.39 -7.29 1.81
N GLY A 910 -34.21 -7.81 0.89
CA GLY A 910 -33.77 -8.22 -0.46
C GLY A 910 -33.09 -9.59 -0.56
N ALA A 911 -32.66 -10.17 0.56
CA ALA A 911 -32.38 -11.60 0.65
C ALA A 911 -33.72 -12.33 0.78
N GLY A 912 -34.49 -12.47 -0.31
CA GLY A 912 -35.60 -13.42 -0.33
C GLY A 912 -35.03 -14.76 0.11
N GLY A 913 -35.34 -15.19 1.34
CA GLY A 913 -34.51 -16.16 2.05
C GLY A 913 -34.42 -17.48 1.30
N THR A 914 -33.33 -17.65 0.57
CA THR A 914 -33.06 -18.83 -0.25
C THR A 914 -32.06 -19.76 0.45
N ARG A 915 -31.39 -19.28 1.51
CA ARG A 915 -30.43 -20.02 2.31
C ARG A 915 -31.14 -20.69 3.49
N TYR A 916 -31.12 -22.03 3.54
CA TYR A 916 -31.53 -22.78 4.73
C TYR A 916 -30.52 -22.56 5.88
N PRO A 917 -30.97 -22.41 7.15
CA PRO A 917 -32.35 -22.49 7.64
C PRO A 917 -33.08 -21.14 7.65
N GLN A 918 -34.40 -21.18 7.50
CA GLN A 918 -35.29 -20.00 7.63
C GLN A 918 -36.20 -20.05 8.86
N SER A 919 -35.94 -20.98 9.79
CA SER A 919 -36.70 -21.13 11.02
C SER A 919 -35.79 -21.57 12.16
N ARG A 920 -36.18 -21.26 13.41
CA ARG A 920 -35.44 -21.69 14.61
C ARG A 920 -35.33 -23.21 14.71
N MET A 921 -36.37 -23.94 14.28
CA MET A 921 -36.33 -25.41 14.19
C MET A 921 -35.29 -25.88 13.17
N GLY A 922 -35.16 -25.18 12.03
CA GLY A 922 -34.13 -25.48 11.05
C GLY A 922 -32.71 -25.23 11.57
N VAL A 923 -32.52 -24.25 12.45
CA VAL A 923 -31.23 -24.01 13.13
C VAL A 923 -30.85 -25.20 14.00
N GLU A 924 -31.77 -25.67 14.85
CA GLU A 924 -31.54 -26.86 15.68
C GLU A 924 -31.25 -28.10 14.83
N ALA A 925 -32.08 -28.36 13.81
CA ALA A 925 -31.92 -29.51 12.94
C ALA A 925 -30.57 -29.50 12.23
N LEU A 926 -30.13 -28.33 11.74
CA LEU A 926 -28.84 -28.18 11.07
C LEU A 926 -27.66 -28.39 12.02
N ILE A 927 -27.71 -27.83 13.23
CA ILE A 927 -26.63 -28.03 14.21
C ILE A 927 -26.55 -29.52 14.58
N ARG A 928 -27.69 -30.16 14.88
CA ARG A 928 -27.75 -31.60 15.19
C ARG A 928 -27.19 -32.46 14.05
N ASP A 929 -27.58 -32.20 12.80
CA ASP A 929 -27.08 -32.89 11.60
C ASP A 929 -25.55 -32.86 11.52
N ARG A 930 -24.95 -31.67 11.71
CA ARG A 930 -23.49 -31.50 11.63
C ARG A 930 -22.75 -32.25 12.73
N PHE A 931 -23.27 -32.26 13.95
CA PHE A 931 -22.66 -33.04 15.05
C PHE A 931 -22.80 -34.55 14.84
N LEU A 932 -23.90 -35.04 14.24
CA LEU A 932 -24.02 -36.44 13.85
C LEU A 932 -22.96 -36.81 12.79
N ALA A 933 -22.78 -35.97 11.77
CA ALA A 933 -21.74 -36.18 10.76
C ALA A 933 -20.33 -36.16 11.37
N ALA A 934 -20.06 -35.26 12.32
CA ALA A 934 -18.78 -35.21 13.03
C ALA A 934 -18.52 -36.47 13.86
N LYS A 935 -19.56 -37.02 14.50
CA LYS A 935 -19.48 -38.28 15.26
C LYS A 935 -19.18 -39.48 14.35
N GLU A 936 -19.82 -39.54 13.18
CA GLU A 936 -19.54 -40.57 12.17
C GLU A 936 -18.11 -40.47 11.64
N TYR A 937 -17.66 -39.25 11.33
CA TYR A 937 -16.30 -38.96 10.90
C TYR A 937 -15.25 -39.40 11.95
N ALA A 938 -15.45 -39.04 13.23
CA ALA A 938 -14.58 -39.45 14.32
C ALA A 938 -14.54 -40.98 14.47
N ALA A 939 -15.71 -41.64 14.42
CA ALA A 939 -15.80 -43.08 14.54
C ALA A 939 -15.09 -43.82 13.39
N ALA A 940 -15.23 -43.32 12.15
CA ALA A 940 -14.54 -43.89 11.00
C ALA A 940 -13.01 -43.75 11.11
N ARG A 941 -12.51 -42.58 11.55
CA ARG A 941 -11.09 -42.38 11.84
C ARG A 941 -10.57 -43.30 12.95
N ALA A 942 -11.34 -43.46 14.03
CA ALA A 942 -10.97 -44.35 15.13
C ALA A 942 -10.88 -45.83 14.70
N ARG A 943 -11.66 -46.25 13.70
CA ARG A 943 -11.57 -47.59 13.09
C ARG A 943 -10.39 -47.76 12.12
N GLY A 944 -9.59 -46.70 11.88
CA GLY A 944 -8.48 -46.72 10.93
C GLY A 944 -8.91 -46.69 9.47
N GLU A 945 -10.16 -46.29 9.19
CA GLU A 945 -10.63 -46.12 7.81
C GLU A 945 -9.90 -44.95 7.14
N ALA A 946 -9.63 -45.09 5.84
CA ALA A 946 -8.99 -44.05 5.04
C ALA A 946 -10.00 -42.92 4.71
N VAL A 947 -10.32 -42.10 5.71
CA VAL A 947 -11.26 -40.98 5.58
C VAL A 947 -10.53 -39.70 5.15
N ARG A 948 -11.12 -38.95 4.21
CA ARG A 948 -10.65 -37.62 3.82
C ARG A 948 -10.67 -36.69 5.03
N ARG A 949 -9.55 -36.02 5.31
CA ARG A 949 -9.49 -35.01 6.38
C ARG A 949 -10.45 -33.86 6.09
N ASP A 950 -11.33 -33.57 7.03
CA ASP A 950 -12.37 -32.55 6.90
C ASP A 950 -12.22 -31.50 8.01
N LEU A 951 -11.84 -30.28 7.64
CA LEU A 951 -11.60 -29.21 8.61
C LEU A 951 -12.87 -28.70 9.29
N GLU A 952 -14.05 -28.83 8.65
CA GLU A 952 -15.34 -28.48 9.24
C GLU A 952 -15.65 -29.51 10.34
N LEU A 953 -15.63 -30.80 10.00
CA LEU A 953 -15.97 -31.85 10.95
C LEU A 953 -14.94 -31.99 12.08
N GLU A 954 -13.64 -31.78 11.82
CA GLU A 954 -12.60 -31.78 12.87
C GLU A 954 -12.89 -30.74 13.95
N ALA A 955 -13.31 -29.52 13.57
CA ALA A 955 -13.63 -28.49 14.55
C ALA A 955 -14.81 -28.89 15.45
N LEU A 956 -15.78 -29.64 14.93
CA LEU A 956 -16.92 -30.15 15.71
C LEU A 956 -16.55 -31.34 16.60
N VAL A 957 -15.63 -32.19 16.15
CA VAL A 957 -15.06 -33.27 16.99
C VAL A 957 -14.34 -32.67 18.19
N GLU A 958 -13.53 -31.63 18.01
CA GLU A 958 -12.85 -30.93 19.11
C GLU A 958 -13.83 -30.35 20.16
N ILE A 959 -15.06 -29.99 19.76
CA ILE A 959 -16.10 -29.55 20.70
C ILE A 959 -16.57 -30.72 21.56
N MET A 960 -16.86 -31.87 20.94
CA MET A 960 -17.28 -33.08 21.67
C MET A 960 -16.16 -33.64 22.57
N GLU A 961 -14.90 -33.42 22.22
CA GLU A 961 -13.72 -33.77 23.03
C GLU A 961 -13.43 -32.76 24.16
N GLY A 962 -14.12 -31.61 24.17
CA GLY A 962 -13.93 -30.56 25.18
C GLY A 962 -12.65 -29.74 25.00
N THR A 963 -11.97 -29.85 23.86
CA THR A 963 -10.77 -29.06 23.53
C THR A 963 -11.10 -27.77 22.78
N ARG A 964 -12.38 -27.56 22.43
CA ARG A 964 -12.90 -26.33 21.82
C ARG A 964 -14.19 -25.85 22.48
N LEU A 965 -14.20 -24.60 22.93
CA LEU A 965 -15.34 -23.99 23.62
C LEU A 965 -16.32 -23.34 22.63
N VAL A 966 -17.61 -23.59 22.83
CA VAL A 966 -18.68 -22.91 22.09
C VAL A 966 -19.00 -21.56 22.74
N HIS A 967 -18.95 -20.49 21.95
CA HIS A 967 -19.45 -19.16 22.29
C HIS A 967 -20.70 -18.89 21.44
N ALA A 968 -21.88 -18.89 22.05
CA ALA A 968 -23.14 -18.88 21.30
C ALA A 968 -23.88 -17.55 21.41
N HIS A 969 -24.03 -16.83 20.30
CA HIS A 969 -24.97 -15.71 20.20
C HIS A 969 -26.38 -16.18 20.45
N SER A 970 -27.03 -15.61 21.48
CA SER A 970 -28.34 -16.03 21.96
C SER A 970 -29.06 -14.85 22.59
N TYR A 971 -30.32 -14.63 22.23
CA TYR A 971 -31.15 -13.62 22.89
C TYR A 971 -32.27 -14.25 23.71
N ARG A 972 -33.15 -15.04 23.07
CA ARG A 972 -34.36 -15.56 23.71
C ARG A 972 -34.14 -16.83 24.52
N ALA A 973 -34.96 -16.97 25.57
CA ALA A 973 -34.96 -18.08 26.51
C ALA A 973 -35.17 -19.45 25.84
N ASP A 974 -36.06 -19.55 24.85
CA ASP A 974 -36.35 -20.81 24.16
C ASP A 974 -35.15 -21.33 23.36
N GLU A 975 -34.37 -20.46 22.75
CA GLU A 975 -33.19 -20.82 21.97
C GLU A 975 -32.00 -21.21 22.87
N ILE A 976 -31.89 -20.55 24.03
CA ILE A 976 -30.92 -20.91 25.08
C ILE A 976 -31.20 -22.33 25.56
N LEU A 977 -32.46 -22.64 25.87
CA LEU A 977 -32.90 -23.97 26.30
C LEU A 977 -32.71 -25.02 25.20
N MET A 978 -32.94 -24.68 23.93
CA MET A 978 -32.69 -25.57 22.79
C MET A 978 -31.21 -25.95 22.71
N LEU A 979 -30.31 -24.96 22.74
CA LEU A 979 -28.87 -25.23 22.66
C LEU A 979 -28.36 -25.97 23.90
N ALA A 980 -28.92 -25.70 25.08
CA ALA A 980 -28.62 -26.46 26.30
C ALA A 980 -28.96 -27.95 26.13
N ARG A 981 -30.10 -28.29 25.51
CA ARG A 981 -30.46 -29.69 25.21
C ARG A 981 -29.51 -30.33 24.20
N LEU A 982 -29.14 -29.61 23.13
CA LEU A 982 -28.13 -30.10 22.17
C LEU A 982 -26.77 -30.35 22.84
N SER A 983 -26.36 -29.45 23.74
CA SER A 983 -25.10 -29.60 24.49
C SER A 983 -25.11 -30.87 25.35
N ALA A 984 -26.24 -31.17 25.99
CA ALA A 984 -26.42 -32.41 26.75
C ALA A 984 -26.49 -33.66 25.84
N GLU A 985 -27.15 -33.56 24.68
CA GLU A 985 -27.27 -34.64 23.68
C GLU A 985 -25.90 -35.09 23.15
N PHE A 986 -25.02 -34.13 22.85
CA PHE A 986 -23.68 -34.39 22.29
C PHE A 986 -22.55 -34.36 23.31
N GLY A 987 -22.86 -34.10 24.59
CA GLY A 987 -21.91 -34.22 25.69
C GLY A 987 -20.85 -33.13 25.77
N PHE A 988 -21.14 -31.90 25.37
CA PHE A 988 -20.21 -30.77 25.47
C PHE A 988 -20.74 -29.66 26.40
N LYS A 989 -19.83 -28.87 26.98
CA LYS A 989 -20.17 -27.70 27.79
C LYS A 989 -19.83 -26.43 27.02
N LEU A 990 -20.74 -25.44 27.00
CA LEU A 990 -20.48 -24.17 26.33
C LEU A 990 -19.43 -23.36 27.11
N GLY A 991 -18.60 -22.60 26.40
CA GLY A 991 -17.80 -21.56 27.03
C GLY A 991 -18.71 -20.44 27.52
N THR A 992 -19.46 -19.83 26.61
CA THR A 992 -20.35 -18.71 26.95
C THR A 992 -21.60 -18.65 26.10
N TYR A 993 -22.74 -18.36 26.72
CA TYR A 993 -23.82 -17.68 26.01
C TYR A 993 -23.48 -16.19 25.84
N GLN A 994 -23.78 -15.63 24.67
CA GLN A 994 -23.38 -14.31 24.23
C GLN A 994 -24.62 -13.44 23.98
N HIS A 995 -24.55 -12.18 24.41
CA HIS A 995 -25.62 -11.18 24.53
C HIS A 995 -26.69 -11.54 25.56
N ILE A 996 -27.22 -12.76 25.51
CA ILE A 996 -27.93 -13.47 26.58
C ILE A 996 -29.04 -12.66 27.27
N LEU A 997 -29.75 -11.83 26.50
CA LEU A 997 -30.64 -10.79 27.05
C LEU A 997 -31.86 -11.36 27.80
N GLU A 998 -32.35 -12.56 27.45
CA GLU A 998 -33.36 -13.27 28.23
C GLU A 998 -32.80 -14.39 29.13
N GLY A 999 -31.47 -14.48 29.28
CA GLY A 999 -30.85 -15.52 30.10
C GLY A 999 -31.29 -15.50 31.56
N TYR A 1000 -31.69 -14.33 32.07
CA TYR A 1000 -32.24 -14.18 33.41
C TYR A 1000 -33.54 -14.99 33.64
N LYS A 1001 -34.28 -15.31 32.57
CA LYS A 1001 -35.49 -16.16 32.63
C LYS A 1001 -35.17 -17.65 32.80
N VAL A 1002 -33.94 -18.06 32.47
CA VAL A 1002 -33.48 -19.46 32.40
C VAL A 1002 -32.06 -19.62 32.96
N ALA A 1003 -31.76 -18.89 34.03
CA ALA A 1003 -30.41 -18.77 34.59
C ALA A 1003 -29.85 -20.10 35.11
N ASP A 1004 -30.74 -20.99 35.58
CA ASP A 1004 -30.44 -22.37 35.98
C ASP A 1004 -29.87 -23.19 34.82
N ALA A 1005 -30.55 -23.16 33.66
CA ALA A 1005 -30.09 -23.86 32.46
C ALA A 1005 -28.75 -23.29 31.95
N VAL A 1006 -28.56 -21.97 32.02
CA VAL A 1006 -27.29 -21.31 31.66
C VAL A 1006 -26.15 -21.78 32.57
N ARG A 1007 -26.37 -21.80 33.89
CA ARG A 1007 -25.38 -22.26 34.88
C ARG A 1007 -24.94 -23.71 34.66
N GLU A 1008 -25.88 -24.58 34.27
CA GLU A 1008 -25.62 -26.01 34.09
C GLU A 1008 -24.91 -26.31 32.76
N SER A 1009 -25.32 -25.67 31.68
CA SER A 1009 -24.84 -25.95 30.32
C SER A 1009 -23.60 -25.15 29.90
N SER A 1010 -23.19 -24.10 30.62
CA SER A 1010 -22.09 -23.21 30.22
C SER A 1010 -21.09 -22.90 31.34
N ILE A 1011 -19.88 -22.44 30.98
CA ILE A 1011 -18.93 -21.85 31.94
C ILE A 1011 -19.44 -20.49 32.43
N GLY A 1012 -20.09 -19.71 31.56
CA GLY A 1012 -20.70 -18.44 31.93
C GLY A 1012 -21.56 -17.80 30.84
N ALA A 1013 -21.92 -16.55 31.09
CA ALA A 1013 -22.78 -15.75 30.22
C ALA A 1013 -22.22 -14.34 30.05
N SER A 1014 -22.12 -13.86 28.81
CA SER A 1014 -21.62 -12.53 28.51
C SER A 1014 -22.69 -11.71 27.80
N GLY A 1015 -23.20 -10.67 28.44
CA GLY A 1015 -24.36 -9.91 27.94
C GLY A 1015 -24.09 -8.43 27.70
N PHE A 1016 -25.14 -7.72 27.34
CA PHE A 1016 -25.17 -6.25 27.38
C PHE A 1016 -25.82 -5.76 28.67
N SER A 1017 -25.42 -4.58 29.13
CA SER A 1017 -26.09 -3.95 30.27
C SER A 1017 -27.32 -3.14 29.85
N ASP A 1018 -27.30 -2.49 28.68
CA ASP A 1018 -28.38 -1.60 28.22
C ASP A 1018 -28.63 -1.51 26.71
N TRP A 1019 -28.19 -2.49 25.92
CA TRP A 1019 -28.40 -2.50 24.45
C TRP A 1019 -29.51 -3.47 24.03
N TRP A 1020 -30.72 -2.96 23.76
CA TRP A 1020 -31.91 -3.75 23.39
C TRP A 1020 -32.99 -2.97 22.61
N ALA A 1021 -34.19 -3.56 22.43
CA ALA A 1021 -35.38 -3.03 21.75
C ALA A 1021 -35.24 -2.67 20.26
N TYR A 1022 -34.19 -3.12 19.58
CA TYR A 1022 -33.99 -2.93 18.14
C TYR A 1022 -34.45 -4.13 17.28
N LYS A 1023 -34.87 -5.24 17.90
CA LYS A 1023 -35.47 -6.44 17.29
C LYS A 1023 -36.54 -7.04 18.21
N VAL A 1024 -37.37 -7.94 17.69
CA VAL A 1024 -38.38 -8.65 18.49
C VAL A 1024 -37.71 -9.55 19.55
N GLU A 1025 -36.66 -10.27 19.19
CA GLU A 1025 -35.91 -11.16 20.10
C GLU A 1025 -35.22 -10.45 21.28
N VAL A 1026 -35.16 -9.11 21.28
CA VAL A 1026 -34.53 -8.30 22.34
C VAL A 1026 -35.53 -7.38 23.05
N GLN A 1027 -36.84 -7.61 22.92
CA GLN A 1027 -37.87 -6.75 23.53
C GLN A 1027 -37.95 -6.89 25.05
N ASP A 1028 -37.77 -8.11 25.57
CA ASP A 1028 -37.89 -8.39 27.02
C ASP A 1028 -36.55 -8.22 27.76
N ALA A 1029 -35.54 -7.65 27.11
CA ALA A 1029 -34.27 -7.37 27.76
C ALA A 1029 -34.44 -6.37 28.90
N ILE A 1030 -33.82 -6.65 30.04
CA ILE A 1030 -33.84 -5.76 31.21
C ILE A 1030 -32.42 -5.50 31.70
N PRO A 1031 -32.12 -4.27 32.18
CA PRO A 1031 -30.77 -3.96 32.66
C PRO A 1031 -30.35 -4.76 33.90
N ALA A 1032 -31.31 -5.21 34.69
CA ALA A 1032 -31.08 -6.07 35.85
C ALA A 1032 -30.76 -7.53 35.48
N GLY A 1033 -30.84 -7.91 34.20
CA GLY A 1033 -30.68 -9.30 33.76
C GLY A 1033 -29.32 -9.91 34.14
N GLY A 1034 -28.24 -9.13 33.99
CA GLY A 1034 -26.90 -9.54 34.42
C GLY A 1034 -26.80 -9.81 35.93
N PRO A 1035 -27.14 -8.83 36.80
CA PRO A 1035 -27.22 -9.04 38.25
C PRO A 1035 -28.09 -10.23 38.68
N ILE A 1036 -29.29 -10.39 38.12
CA ILE A 1036 -30.19 -11.51 38.44
C ILE A 1036 -29.54 -12.87 38.13
N MET A 1037 -28.88 -13.00 36.97
CA MET A 1037 -28.16 -14.23 36.64
C MET A 1037 -26.99 -14.50 37.60
N ALA A 1038 -26.26 -13.46 38.01
CA ALA A 1038 -25.16 -13.60 38.95
C ALA A 1038 -25.64 -14.05 40.34
N GLU A 1039 -26.80 -13.57 40.80
CA GLU A 1039 -27.45 -14.05 42.04
C GLU A 1039 -27.81 -15.54 42.00
N GLN A 1040 -28.12 -16.07 40.80
CA GLN A 1040 -28.35 -17.50 40.59
C GLN A 1040 -27.05 -18.33 40.44
N GLY A 1041 -25.89 -17.70 40.60
CA GLY A 1041 -24.58 -18.35 40.53
C GLY A 1041 -24.02 -18.51 39.12
N VAL A 1042 -24.57 -17.82 38.11
CA VAL A 1042 -23.97 -17.76 36.77
C VAL A 1042 -22.72 -16.87 36.80
N VAL A 1043 -21.65 -17.29 36.13
CA VAL A 1043 -20.47 -16.43 35.91
C VAL A 1043 -20.78 -15.42 34.80
N VAL A 1044 -21.23 -14.23 35.19
CA VAL A 1044 -21.69 -13.18 34.27
C VAL A 1044 -20.58 -12.19 33.91
N SER A 1045 -20.49 -11.82 32.64
CA SER A 1045 -19.68 -10.71 32.14
C SER A 1045 -20.50 -9.76 31.28
N PHE A 1046 -19.96 -8.57 31.04
CA PHE A 1046 -20.45 -7.68 30.00
C PHE A 1046 -19.44 -7.57 28.86
N ASN A 1047 -19.95 -7.45 27.63
CA ASN A 1047 -19.15 -7.34 26.42
C ASN A 1047 -19.49 -6.08 25.61
N SER A 1048 -18.63 -5.78 24.65
CA SER A 1048 -18.77 -4.57 23.83
C SER A 1048 -19.56 -4.77 22.55
N ASP A 1049 -19.31 -5.85 21.82
CA ASP A 1049 -19.77 -6.05 20.44
C ASP A 1049 -19.48 -4.84 19.51
N SER A 1050 -18.51 -3.98 19.91
CA SER A 1050 -18.27 -2.67 19.30
C SER A 1050 -16.90 -2.14 19.71
N ASP A 1051 -16.10 -1.70 18.75
CA ASP A 1051 -14.80 -1.07 18.99
C ASP A 1051 -14.90 0.16 19.91
N GLU A 1052 -16.01 0.89 19.83
CA GLU A 1052 -16.25 2.12 20.59
C GLU A 1052 -16.72 1.82 22.02
N LEU A 1053 -17.56 0.80 22.22
CA LEU A 1053 -17.96 0.40 23.56
C LEU A 1053 -16.81 -0.32 24.28
N ALA A 1054 -15.96 -1.06 23.55
CA ALA A 1054 -14.83 -1.78 24.12
C ALA A 1054 -13.92 -0.83 24.93
N ARG A 1055 -13.59 0.35 24.39
CA ARG A 1055 -12.79 1.36 25.11
C ARG A 1055 -13.48 1.99 26.33
N ARG A 1056 -14.74 1.66 26.59
CA ARG A 1056 -15.57 2.17 27.70
C ARG A 1056 -16.18 1.05 28.52
N LEU A 1057 -15.72 -0.20 28.38
CA LEU A 1057 -16.33 -1.37 29.01
C LEU A 1057 -16.37 -1.28 30.55
N TYR A 1058 -15.47 -0.51 31.18
CA TYR A 1058 -15.53 -0.21 32.62
C TYR A 1058 -16.84 0.47 33.05
N ILE A 1059 -17.47 1.25 32.16
CA ILE A 1059 -18.77 1.88 32.43
C ILE A 1059 -19.87 0.82 32.55
N GLU A 1060 -19.77 -0.28 31.80
CA GLU A 1060 -20.70 -1.40 31.89
C GLU A 1060 -20.64 -2.08 33.28
N ALA A 1061 -19.46 -2.17 33.90
CA ALA A 1061 -19.34 -2.59 35.29
C ALA A 1061 -20.04 -1.63 36.24
N GLY A 1062 -19.92 -0.30 36.02
CA GLY A 1062 -20.68 0.71 36.77
C GLY A 1062 -22.20 0.52 36.65
N LYS A 1063 -22.68 0.17 35.45
CA LYS A 1063 -24.09 -0.15 35.20
C LYS A 1063 -24.53 -1.42 35.92
N ALA A 1064 -23.71 -2.48 35.96
CA ALA A 1064 -24.00 -3.69 36.74
C ALA A 1064 -24.33 -3.34 38.20
N ARG A 1065 -23.50 -2.47 38.82
CA ARG A 1065 -23.73 -2.00 40.18
C ARG A 1065 -25.00 -1.15 40.29
N LYS A 1066 -25.25 -0.23 39.34
CA LYS A 1066 -26.45 0.62 39.34
C LYS A 1066 -27.74 -0.23 39.31
N TYR A 1067 -27.78 -1.25 38.46
CA TYR A 1067 -28.97 -2.06 38.23
C TYR A 1067 -29.12 -3.24 39.19
N SER A 1068 -28.13 -3.48 40.05
CA SER A 1068 -28.26 -4.39 41.20
C SER A 1068 -28.94 -3.74 42.41
N ARG A 1069 -29.42 -2.49 42.30
CA ARG A 1069 -30.02 -1.74 43.42
C ARG A 1069 -31.45 -2.19 43.69
N LEU A 1070 -31.74 -2.53 44.94
CA LEU A 1070 -33.04 -2.96 45.43
C LEU A 1070 -33.90 -1.76 45.88
N PRO A 1071 -35.24 -1.93 46.04
CA PRO A 1071 -36.14 -0.87 46.48
C PRO A 1071 -35.78 -0.25 47.84
N ASP A 1072 -35.17 -1.04 48.74
CA ASP A 1072 -34.69 -0.59 50.06
C ASP A 1072 -33.37 0.22 50.01
N GLY A 1073 -32.81 0.39 48.81
CA GLY A 1073 -31.57 1.13 48.57
C GLY A 1073 -30.29 0.32 48.70
N THR A 1074 -30.37 -0.96 49.07
CA THR A 1074 -29.22 -1.88 49.08
C THR A 1074 -28.88 -2.38 47.68
N HIS A 1075 -27.75 -3.09 47.53
CA HIS A 1075 -27.30 -3.65 46.25
C HIS A 1075 -27.01 -5.14 46.40
N THR A 1076 -27.44 -5.94 45.41
CA THR A 1076 -27.13 -7.38 45.38
C THR A 1076 -25.69 -7.68 44.94
N LEU A 1077 -25.05 -6.77 44.20
CA LEU A 1077 -23.64 -6.86 43.82
C LEU A 1077 -22.78 -5.87 44.60
N THR A 1078 -21.64 -6.31 45.14
CA THR A 1078 -20.59 -5.43 45.68
C THR A 1078 -19.90 -4.63 44.55
N PRO A 1079 -19.15 -3.54 44.83
CA PRO A 1079 -18.38 -2.85 43.80
C PRO A 1079 -17.33 -3.77 43.15
N GLU A 1080 -16.72 -4.65 43.94
CA GLU A 1080 -15.79 -5.68 43.46
C GLU A 1080 -16.50 -6.68 42.53
N ASP A 1081 -17.70 -7.16 42.89
CA ASP A 1081 -18.46 -8.07 42.02
C ASP A 1081 -18.83 -7.43 40.69
N ALA A 1082 -19.20 -6.14 40.71
CA ALA A 1082 -19.46 -5.39 39.49
C ALA A 1082 -18.22 -5.28 38.60
N LEU A 1083 -17.03 -5.01 39.16
CA LEU A 1083 -15.78 -4.98 38.37
C LEU A 1083 -15.40 -6.36 37.81
N LYS A 1084 -15.73 -7.46 38.51
CA LYS A 1084 -15.47 -8.82 38.00
C LYS A 1084 -16.18 -9.08 36.66
N PHE A 1085 -17.30 -8.39 36.36
CA PHE A 1085 -18.03 -8.56 35.10
C PHE A 1085 -17.19 -8.19 33.86
N VAL A 1086 -16.12 -7.40 34.02
CA VAL A 1086 -15.26 -6.96 32.91
C VAL A 1086 -13.79 -7.32 33.12
N THR A 1087 -13.50 -8.19 34.10
CA THR A 1087 -12.13 -8.60 34.46
C THR A 1087 -12.08 -10.13 34.73
N LEU A 1088 -12.33 -10.56 35.96
CA LEU A 1088 -12.15 -11.96 36.38
C LEU A 1088 -13.16 -12.92 35.73
N ASN A 1089 -14.43 -12.51 35.57
CA ASN A 1089 -15.46 -13.37 34.99
C ASN A 1089 -15.20 -13.67 33.51
N PRO A 1090 -14.90 -12.69 32.64
CA PRO A 1090 -14.50 -13.00 31.26
C PRO A 1090 -13.18 -13.81 31.21
N ALA A 1091 -12.23 -13.61 32.13
CA ALA A 1091 -11.05 -14.48 32.22
C ALA A 1091 -11.39 -15.96 32.49
N LYS A 1092 -12.36 -16.22 33.38
CA LYS A 1092 -12.85 -17.57 33.68
C LYS A 1092 -13.53 -18.20 32.47
N GLN A 1093 -14.37 -17.43 31.80
CA GLN A 1093 -15.10 -17.85 30.60
C GLN A 1093 -14.18 -18.23 29.43
N LEU A 1094 -13.02 -17.56 29.32
CA LEU A 1094 -12.01 -17.83 28.29
C LEU A 1094 -10.95 -18.86 28.73
N GLY A 1095 -11.03 -19.37 29.97
CA GLY A 1095 -10.06 -20.34 30.49
C GLY A 1095 -8.66 -19.76 30.74
N ILE A 1096 -8.55 -18.47 31.03
CA ILE A 1096 -7.27 -17.76 31.27
C ILE A 1096 -7.21 -17.08 32.65
N ALA A 1097 -8.13 -17.41 33.56
CA ALA A 1097 -8.22 -16.81 34.89
C ALA A 1097 -7.04 -17.14 35.82
N ASP A 1098 -6.26 -18.18 35.52
CA ASP A 1098 -5.00 -18.50 36.19
C ASP A 1098 -3.88 -17.50 35.84
N ARG A 1099 -4.04 -16.77 34.73
CA ARG A 1099 -3.02 -15.85 34.19
C ARG A 1099 -3.39 -14.38 34.37
N VAL A 1100 -4.66 -14.03 34.22
CA VAL A 1100 -5.15 -12.64 34.18
C VAL A 1100 -6.52 -12.49 34.87
N GLY A 1101 -7.04 -11.25 34.93
CA GLY A 1101 -8.38 -10.96 35.46
C GLY A 1101 -8.41 -10.62 36.96
N SER A 1102 -7.30 -10.76 37.67
CA SER A 1102 -7.10 -10.33 39.06
C SER A 1102 -5.64 -9.91 39.29
N ILE A 1103 -5.38 -9.07 40.29
CA ILE A 1103 -4.02 -8.73 40.73
C ILE A 1103 -3.63 -9.69 41.85
N GLU A 1104 -2.97 -10.78 41.48
CA GLU A 1104 -2.46 -11.80 42.39
C GLU A 1104 -1.00 -12.14 42.03
N VAL A 1105 -0.19 -12.46 43.03
CA VAL A 1105 1.23 -12.80 42.82
C VAL A 1105 1.36 -13.98 41.86
N GLY A 1106 2.26 -13.85 40.88
CA GLY A 1106 2.54 -14.87 39.86
C GLY A 1106 1.72 -14.75 38.57
N LYS A 1107 0.61 -14.00 38.60
CA LYS A 1107 -0.18 -13.68 37.40
C LYS A 1107 0.55 -12.70 36.48
N GLU A 1108 0.15 -12.69 35.21
CA GLU A 1108 0.66 -11.76 34.21
C GLU A 1108 0.26 -10.33 34.59
N ALA A 1109 1.17 -9.38 34.42
CA ALA A 1109 0.97 -7.99 34.83
C ALA A 1109 0.16 -7.20 33.79
N ASP A 1110 -1.12 -7.54 33.70
CA ASP A 1110 -2.13 -6.81 32.93
C ASP A 1110 -2.90 -5.91 33.91
N ILE A 1111 -2.58 -4.61 33.90
CA ILE A 1111 -2.98 -3.66 34.97
C ILE A 1111 -3.47 -2.35 34.34
N ALA A 1112 -4.52 -1.77 34.90
CA ALA A 1112 -5.00 -0.43 34.56
C ALA A 1112 -4.93 0.50 35.78
N VAL A 1113 -4.46 1.73 35.58
CA VAL A 1113 -4.40 2.79 36.59
C VAL A 1113 -5.39 3.89 36.21
N TRP A 1114 -6.24 4.29 37.14
CA TRP A 1114 -7.38 5.17 36.92
C TRP A 1114 -7.29 6.44 37.75
N SER A 1115 -7.71 7.56 37.18
CA SER A 1115 -7.70 8.86 37.86
C SER A 1115 -8.62 8.93 39.08
N ALA A 1116 -9.67 8.10 39.11
CA ALA A 1116 -10.64 7.96 40.18
C ALA A 1116 -11.25 6.54 40.13
N SER A 1117 -12.29 6.28 40.93
CA SER A 1117 -12.97 4.97 40.93
C SER A 1117 -13.32 4.51 39.51
N PRO A 1118 -12.96 3.26 39.13
CA PRO A 1118 -13.22 2.70 37.79
C PRO A 1118 -14.72 2.52 37.49
N LEU A 1119 -15.60 2.64 38.49
CA LEU A 1119 -17.05 2.55 38.31
C LEU A 1119 -17.71 3.92 38.01
N SER A 1120 -16.92 5.00 37.97
CA SER A 1120 -17.41 6.35 37.68
C SER A 1120 -17.34 6.67 36.19
N THR A 1121 -18.36 7.33 35.64
CA THR A 1121 -18.37 7.81 34.25
C THR A 1121 -17.38 8.95 33.99
N MET A 1122 -16.90 9.62 35.04
CA MET A 1122 -15.93 10.71 34.96
C MET A 1122 -14.48 10.23 35.03
N THR A 1123 -14.26 8.95 35.35
CA THR A 1123 -12.91 8.39 35.47
C THR A 1123 -12.25 8.25 34.10
N ARG A 1124 -10.92 8.34 34.09
CA ARG A 1124 -10.08 8.13 32.91
C ARG A 1124 -9.02 7.10 33.24
N CYS A 1125 -8.76 6.19 32.32
CA CYS A 1125 -7.59 5.32 32.41
C CYS A 1125 -6.35 6.17 32.11
N GLU A 1126 -5.43 6.26 33.07
CA GLU A 1126 -4.20 7.03 32.95
C GLU A 1126 -3.07 6.19 32.38
N ARG A 1127 -3.02 4.90 32.72
CA ARG A 1127 -1.97 3.96 32.30
C ARG A 1127 -2.53 2.55 32.13
N THR A 1128 -2.04 1.84 31.12
CA THR A 1128 -2.39 0.44 30.87
C THR A 1128 -1.13 -0.37 30.60
N TYR A 1129 -0.96 -1.43 31.39
CA TYR A 1129 0.10 -2.40 31.26
C TYR A 1129 -0.45 -3.69 30.66
N VAL A 1130 0.27 -4.27 29.71
CA VAL A 1130 0.00 -5.61 29.16
C VAL A 1130 1.30 -6.39 29.18
N ASP A 1131 1.28 -7.59 29.76
CA ASP A 1131 2.48 -8.39 30.00
C ASP A 1131 3.57 -7.58 30.74
N GLY A 1132 3.17 -6.66 31.63
CA GLY A 1132 4.06 -5.74 32.36
C GLY A 1132 4.71 -4.63 31.54
N ARG A 1133 4.30 -4.42 30.29
CA ARG A 1133 4.77 -3.32 29.42
C ARG A 1133 3.76 -2.17 29.45
N GLU A 1134 4.22 -0.93 29.68
CA GLU A 1134 3.36 0.26 29.61
C GLU A 1134 3.02 0.56 28.13
N LEU A 1135 1.92 -0.02 27.63
CA LEU A 1135 1.50 0.15 26.23
C LEU A 1135 0.64 1.40 26.02
N PHE A 1136 0.10 1.97 27.10
CA PHE A 1136 -0.59 3.25 27.07
C PHE A 1136 -0.30 4.04 28.35
N SER A 1137 -0.07 5.34 28.17
CA SER A 1137 -0.17 6.34 29.23
C SER A 1137 -0.62 7.67 28.64
N ILE A 1138 -1.29 8.52 29.42
CA ILE A 1138 -1.72 9.85 28.94
C ILE A 1138 -0.52 10.69 28.49
N GLU A 1139 0.62 10.57 29.18
CA GLU A 1139 1.83 11.29 28.78
C GLU A 1139 2.35 10.78 27.44
N LYS A 1140 2.39 9.45 27.25
CA LYS A 1140 2.86 8.87 25.98
C LYS A 1140 1.90 9.17 24.82
N ASP A 1141 0.60 9.19 25.08
CA ASP A 1141 -0.40 9.57 24.08
C ASP A 1141 -0.20 11.01 23.60
N ALA A 1142 0.07 11.93 24.52
CA ALA A 1142 0.38 13.33 24.18
C ALA A 1142 1.63 13.44 23.30
N GLU A 1143 2.70 12.71 23.63
CA GLU A 1143 3.91 12.63 22.80
C GLU A 1143 3.62 12.09 21.39
N LEU A 1144 2.89 10.97 21.29
CA LEU A 1144 2.56 10.35 20.01
C LEU A 1144 1.65 11.25 19.15
N ARG A 1145 0.72 12.00 19.76
CA ARG A 1145 -0.09 12.99 19.02
C ARG A 1145 0.75 14.13 18.48
N ALA A 1146 1.71 14.64 19.25
CA ALA A 1146 2.64 15.67 18.79
C ALA A 1146 3.48 15.16 17.60
N GLN A 1147 4.01 13.94 17.70
CA GLN A 1147 4.75 13.29 16.60
C GLN A 1147 3.88 13.08 15.35
N ASN A 1148 2.62 12.65 15.53
CA ASN A 1148 1.67 12.50 14.43
C ASN A 1148 1.42 13.86 13.72
N ALA A 1149 1.27 14.94 14.48
CA ALA A 1149 1.07 16.28 13.95
C ALA A 1149 2.31 16.77 13.19
N GLU A 1150 3.52 16.54 13.72
CA GLU A 1150 4.78 16.87 13.05
C GLU A 1150 4.94 16.12 11.72
N HIS A 1151 4.74 14.79 11.73
CA HIS A 1151 4.80 13.98 10.52
C HIS A 1151 3.79 14.42 9.48
N ARG A 1152 2.55 14.71 9.90
CA ARG A 1152 1.51 15.22 9.00
C ARG A 1152 1.93 16.56 8.41
N ALA A 1153 2.32 17.53 9.22
CA ALA A 1153 2.72 18.86 8.77
C ALA A 1153 3.86 18.79 7.73
N ARG A 1154 4.88 17.96 7.99
CA ARG A 1154 6.00 17.74 7.08
C ARG A 1154 5.55 17.19 5.72
N ILE A 1155 4.71 16.15 5.70
CA ILE A 1155 4.24 15.54 4.44
C ILE A 1155 3.28 16.48 3.71
N THR A 1156 2.42 17.19 4.43
CA THR A 1156 1.56 18.23 3.87
C THR A 1156 2.39 19.33 3.20
N GLN A 1157 3.45 19.81 3.84
CA GLN A 1157 4.34 20.81 3.25
C GLN A 1157 5.01 20.29 1.96
N LYS A 1158 5.41 19.02 1.93
CA LYS A 1158 5.94 18.36 0.72
C LYS A 1158 4.88 18.34 -0.40
N LEU A 1159 3.64 17.95 -0.09
CA LEU A 1159 2.55 17.91 -1.08
C LEU A 1159 2.28 19.29 -1.70
N LEU A 1160 2.33 20.35 -0.88
CA LEU A 1160 2.12 21.74 -1.30
C LEU A 1160 3.28 22.28 -2.15
N ARG A 1161 4.54 21.95 -1.83
CA ARG A 1161 5.71 22.32 -2.65
C ARG A 1161 5.68 21.66 -4.03
N ASP A 1162 5.21 20.42 -4.10
CA ASP A 1162 5.09 19.65 -5.33
C ASP A 1162 3.82 20.01 -6.14
N ALA A 1163 3.06 21.04 -5.76
CA ALA A 1163 1.89 21.49 -6.51
C ALA A 1163 2.30 22.46 -7.63
N PRO A 1164 1.79 22.29 -8.88
CA PRO A 1164 2.14 23.20 -9.97
C PRO A 1164 1.67 24.63 -9.69
N ALA A 1165 2.56 25.60 -9.94
CA ALA A 1165 2.38 27.03 -9.65
C ALA A 1165 1.28 27.76 -10.47
N THR A 1166 0.39 27.05 -11.16
CA THR A 1166 -0.64 27.64 -12.03
C THR A 1166 -2.07 27.58 -11.46
N ALA A 1167 -2.26 27.15 -10.21
CA ALA A 1167 -3.59 27.16 -9.55
C ALA A 1167 -3.98 28.52 -8.94
N GLY A 1168 -3.38 29.62 -9.42
CA GLY A 1168 -3.59 30.97 -8.89
C GLY A 1168 -3.83 32.00 -9.98
N ARG A 1169 -4.95 31.88 -10.71
CA ARG A 1169 -5.74 32.96 -11.36
C ARG A 1169 -6.68 32.34 -12.39
N GLY A 1170 -7.98 32.33 -12.08
CA GLY A 1170 -9.02 32.01 -13.07
C GLY A 1170 -10.28 31.45 -12.45
N THR A 1171 -11.27 32.34 -12.23
CA THR A 1171 -12.72 32.10 -12.13
C THR A 1171 -13.23 31.10 -11.07
N ALA A 1172 -14.19 31.57 -10.27
CA ALA A 1172 -15.00 30.75 -9.36
C ALA A 1172 -15.49 29.46 -10.06
N PRO A 1173 -15.37 28.27 -9.44
CA PRO A 1173 -15.80 27.04 -10.06
C PRO A 1173 -17.33 27.01 -10.12
N ALA A 1174 -17.88 27.12 -11.33
CA ALA A 1174 -19.21 26.60 -11.63
C ALA A 1174 -19.10 25.05 -11.57
N GLY A 1175 -19.34 24.49 -10.39
CA GLY A 1175 -19.30 23.04 -10.20
C GLY A 1175 -20.42 22.34 -10.98
N PRO A 1176 -20.17 21.17 -11.61
CA PRO A 1176 -21.26 20.31 -12.07
C PRO A 1176 -21.94 19.71 -10.83
N ARG A 1177 -23.22 20.01 -10.64
CA ARG A 1177 -24.08 19.36 -9.63
C ARG A 1177 -24.07 17.84 -9.88
N ARG A 1178 -23.28 17.10 -9.11
CA ARG A 1178 -23.42 15.64 -9.00
C ARG A 1178 -24.78 15.34 -8.36
N ARG A 1179 -25.61 14.55 -9.03
CA ARG A 1179 -26.78 13.93 -8.38
C ARG A 1179 -26.27 12.89 -7.36
N PRO A 1180 -26.76 12.90 -6.11
CA PRO A 1180 -26.38 11.90 -5.11
C PRO A 1180 -26.85 10.50 -5.54
N ALA A 1181 -25.99 9.50 -5.33
CA ALA A 1181 -26.16 8.13 -5.80
C ALA A 1181 -26.99 7.23 -4.85
N SER A 1182 -27.43 7.73 -3.69
CA SER A 1182 -28.26 6.97 -2.74
C SER A 1182 -29.15 7.87 -1.87
N LEU A 1183 -30.25 7.31 -1.37
CA LEU A 1183 -31.17 7.98 -0.44
C LEU A 1183 -30.48 8.39 0.87
N LEU A 1184 -29.52 7.60 1.36
CA LEU A 1184 -28.74 7.93 2.55
C LEU A 1184 -27.86 9.16 2.35
N ALA A 1185 -27.25 9.31 1.17
CA ALA A 1185 -26.50 10.51 0.83
C ALA A 1185 -27.41 11.75 0.74
N GLN A 1186 -28.64 11.60 0.22
CA GLN A 1186 -29.64 12.67 0.28
C GLN A 1186 -30.02 13.02 1.71
N MET A 1187 -30.27 12.04 2.57
CA MET A 1187 -30.64 12.28 3.96
C MET A 1187 -29.51 12.93 4.77
N GLN A 1188 -28.25 12.57 4.51
CA GLN A 1188 -27.08 13.20 5.13
C GLN A 1188 -26.91 14.64 4.63
N ASP A 1189 -27.06 14.87 3.32
CA ASP A 1189 -27.02 16.21 2.75
C ASP A 1189 -28.18 17.08 3.26
N ASP A 1190 -29.38 16.52 3.43
CA ASP A 1190 -30.56 17.19 3.98
C ASP A 1190 -30.41 17.50 5.47
N ALA A 1191 -29.84 16.57 6.25
CA ALA A 1191 -29.53 16.78 7.66
C ALA A 1191 -28.47 17.87 7.83
N GLN A 1192 -27.41 17.86 7.01
CA GLN A 1192 -26.39 18.90 7.04
C GLN A 1192 -26.95 20.27 6.62
N ARG A 1193 -27.80 20.30 5.57
CA ARG A 1193 -28.52 21.53 5.18
C ARG A 1193 -29.40 22.06 6.31
N ALA A 1194 -30.14 21.19 7.01
CA ALA A 1194 -30.98 21.59 8.13
C ALA A 1194 -30.16 22.15 9.30
N ILE A 1195 -28.99 21.58 9.58
CA ILE A 1195 -28.05 22.08 10.59
C ILE A 1195 -27.49 23.45 10.18
N ASP A 1196 -27.06 23.60 8.93
CA ASP A 1196 -26.50 24.85 8.41
C ASP A 1196 -27.55 25.96 8.39
N ASP A 1197 -28.79 25.65 7.96
CA ASP A 1197 -29.91 26.58 7.98
C ASP A 1197 -30.29 26.99 9.42
N HIS A 1198 -30.23 26.05 10.37
CA HIS A 1198 -30.46 26.35 11.79
C HIS A 1198 -29.38 27.29 12.34
N TYR A 1199 -28.11 27.04 12.05
CA TYR A 1199 -27.03 27.94 12.44
C TYR A 1199 -27.13 29.31 11.79
N LEU A 1200 -27.51 29.37 10.51
CA LEU A 1200 -27.75 30.64 9.81
C LEU A 1200 -28.94 31.41 10.39
N ASP A 1201 -30.02 30.73 10.77
CA ASP A 1201 -31.16 31.35 11.46
C ASP A 1201 -30.77 31.88 12.84
N MET A 1202 -29.96 31.14 13.61
CA MET A 1202 -29.41 31.62 14.88
C MET A 1202 -28.56 32.88 14.69
N ILE A 1203 -27.66 32.89 13.71
CA ILE A 1203 -26.83 34.06 13.38
C ILE A 1203 -27.72 35.25 12.98
N ARG A 1204 -28.75 35.03 12.17
CA ARG A 1204 -29.72 36.08 11.79
C ARG A 1204 -30.49 36.64 12.98
N ARG A 1205 -30.70 35.85 14.02
CA ARG A 1205 -31.36 36.26 15.27
C ARG A 1205 -30.38 36.84 16.30
N GLY A 1206 -29.10 36.98 15.95
CA GLY A 1206 -28.06 37.51 16.85
C GLY A 1206 -27.66 36.55 17.97
N ILE A 1207 -27.97 35.26 17.82
CA ILE A 1207 -27.63 34.21 18.78
C ILE A 1207 -26.30 33.60 18.35
N ASP A 1208 -25.28 33.64 19.21
CA ASP A 1208 -23.99 33.03 18.96
C ASP A 1208 -24.10 31.48 18.93
N PRO A 1209 -23.84 30.82 17.78
CA PRO A 1209 -23.83 29.36 17.68
C PRO A 1209 -22.91 28.67 18.69
N ALA A 1210 -21.80 29.32 19.07
CA ALA A 1210 -20.83 28.78 20.02
C ALA A 1210 -21.33 28.83 21.48
N ALA A 1211 -22.34 29.65 21.78
CA ALA A 1211 -22.97 29.72 23.09
C ALA A 1211 -24.00 28.59 23.33
N HIS A 1212 -24.44 27.90 22.27
CA HIS A 1212 -25.36 26.76 22.38
C HIS A 1212 -24.60 25.48 22.75
N ARG A 1213 -24.35 25.28 24.05
CA ARG A 1213 -23.83 24.01 24.55
C ARG A 1213 -24.90 22.91 24.41
N THR A 1214 -24.52 21.78 23.86
CA THR A 1214 -25.28 20.52 23.91
C THR A 1214 -25.49 20.13 25.38
N GLY A 1215 -26.74 20.18 25.85
CA GLY A 1215 -27.04 19.87 27.26
C GLY A 1215 -28.37 20.36 27.85
N VAL A 1216 -29.38 20.70 27.05
CA VAL A 1216 -30.75 20.88 27.56
C VAL A 1216 -31.66 19.89 26.82
N CYS A 1217 -32.14 18.88 27.55
CA CYS A 1217 -32.90 17.76 26.99
C CYS A 1217 -34.27 18.19 26.46
N GLY A 1218 -34.70 17.57 25.37
CA GLY A 1218 -36.05 17.67 24.81
C GLY A 1218 -36.20 16.63 23.70
N CYS A 1219 -36.24 15.35 24.07
CA CYS A 1219 -36.38 14.24 23.16
C CYS A 1219 -37.78 14.19 22.52
N GLU A 1220 -37.87 13.97 21.21
CA GLU A 1220 -38.85 13.06 20.57
C GLU A 1220 -38.21 12.45 19.32
N PHE A 1221 -37.86 11.15 19.44
CA PHE A 1221 -37.42 10.13 18.47
C PHE A 1221 -36.16 10.33 17.62
#